data_AF-A0A5C9DVP0-F1
#
_entry.id   AF-A0A5C9DVP0-F1
#
_cell.length_a   1.000
_cell.length_b   1.000
_cell.length_c   1.000
_cell.angle_alpha   90.00
_cell.angle_beta   90.00
_cell.angle_gamma   90.00
#
_symmetry.space_group_name_H-M   'P 1'
#
loop_
_entity.id
_entity.type
_entity.pdbx_description
1 polymer ?
#
loop_
_entity_poly.entity_id
_entity_poly.type
_entity_poly.pdbx_seq_one_letter_code
_entity_poly.pdbx_strand_id
1 'polypeptide(L)'
;MEPDSHIYNETVDEEEHIQNYSKKTDKQRDYLTIFKNIPSPIHIWKVNDESIIFHDFNKAADKLADNSLHILVGKPAKEVFKERPTILKSLRRCANEKKTIDLEMDYKFVATGKKFNLKINLVYVAPDIIIGYHEDITKRKIAQKKLRKSEKKLSSVIEHSPVAIGIFDEDGTLIDCNKSMEKITGFKKQELIEENYKNFHIYPKGLLSVIQKGFKSSLTGKDPNPIEIQIKKKDNTHFWVIFQISSFKTEGKTFYQWIMQDINELKQTKEELTQSKEEHKNIIDNLSDIVIKVTIEGKVLYVSPQVEKLLGYTQQDFTGSQVFEYLHPDEIERYKEAFQKALTTGDLISIKLRILKRDGKYLPVNAKGNLINDQGRLRLIGIVRDLSREEKAKEKIQRRLEFERLISKISSRFVGIIDFNEVIDLTLKDMAQFINASKGYLFLFDENKDYMNNTHEWCAEGVKPQINELQEIPIQTLKWWIKQLKLNSLIHITKPDDLKIFPSEESNQDEERIKSILAFPIFIKDELMGFLGFDDVKATQDWDLDDLELFRIPSELMGNILERKFAEETLKSSENLLRGIISTIPEYLSIVDPNFNVIWVNKQIKTLIKTNPVGKKCYKVYHNRSEVCENCILSKTLEDGNSHQKEISYPVEGTQKIFLNTSRVLSKNSDDSPELLLITAQDITSLRESKQQLEINEKKYRNLFNNARHPVLLVNAKEGIIVDHNEMTEKISGYSSEEISNKSVNEIIKIEGSEKKRYINNILNKGSDTFKAFLITKDNREKEAIVIGELLNIKKEPFIQVVISFTDSASNNNFEKYL
;
A
#
# COMPACT_ATOMS: atom_id res chain seq x y z
N MET A 1 -8.74 30.99 52.88
CA MET A 1 -9.09 31.55 51.55
C MET A 1 -8.12 30.94 50.55
N GLU A 2 -8.48 29.76 50.07
CA GLU A 2 -7.84 29.12 48.93
C GLU A 2 -8.79 29.31 47.73
N PRO A 3 -8.31 29.34 46.47
CA PRO A 3 -9.18 29.44 45.30
C PRO A 3 -9.75 28.06 44.94
N ASP A 4 -11.07 27.94 44.82
CA ASP A 4 -11.73 26.66 44.54
C ASP A 4 -11.27 26.00 43.22
N SER A 5 -10.86 24.74 43.33
CA SER A 5 -10.40 23.90 42.22
C SER A 5 -11.56 23.25 41.47
N HIS A 6 -12.40 24.06 40.82
CA HIS A 6 -13.43 23.56 39.90
C HIS A 6 -12.82 22.98 38.60
N ILE A 7 -12.31 21.76 38.71
CA ILE A 7 -12.03 20.88 37.59
C ILE A 7 -13.38 20.54 36.94
N TYR A 8 -13.61 21.03 35.72
CA TYR A 8 -14.74 20.63 34.90
C TYR A 8 -14.56 19.16 34.46
N ASN A 9 -15.27 18.25 35.13
CA ASN A 9 -15.41 16.86 34.70
C ASN A 9 -16.39 16.77 33.53
N GLU A 10 -16.01 17.33 32.37
CA GLU A 10 -16.70 17.12 31.09
C GLU A 10 -16.36 15.73 30.53
N THR A 11 -16.79 14.69 31.24
CA THR A 11 -16.86 13.30 30.74
C THR A 11 -18.25 12.92 30.23
N VAL A 12 -19.19 13.87 30.25
CA VAL A 12 -20.58 13.72 29.79
C VAL A 12 -20.84 14.73 28.67
N ASP A 13 -20.36 14.43 27.46
CA ASP A 13 -20.87 15.03 26.20
C ASP A 13 -20.36 14.37 24.90
N GLU A 14 -19.41 13.42 24.93
CA GLU A 14 -18.98 12.70 23.70
C GLU A 14 -20.09 11.82 23.08
N GLU A 15 -21.21 11.59 23.77
CA GLU A 15 -22.35 10.86 23.21
C GLU A 15 -23.42 11.74 22.56
N GLU A 16 -23.90 12.79 23.22
CA GLU A 16 -25.20 13.42 22.90
C GLU A 16 -25.23 14.10 21.52
N HIS A 17 -24.12 14.72 21.10
CA HIS A 17 -23.99 15.32 19.77
C HIS A 17 -23.84 14.31 18.62
N ILE A 18 -23.64 13.01 18.88
CA ILE A 18 -23.73 11.95 17.85
C ILE A 18 -25.06 11.17 17.98
N GLN A 19 -25.63 11.05 19.19
CA GLN A 19 -26.93 10.39 19.42
C GLN A 19 -28.06 10.97 18.55
N ASN A 20 -28.03 12.27 18.22
CA ASN A 20 -29.03 12.92 17.35
C ASN A 20 -28.97 12.56 15.86
N TYR A 21 -27.98 11.78 15.39
CA TYR A 21 -27.83 11.44 13.96
C TYR A 21 -27.64 9.95 13.63
N SER A 22 -27.33 9.09 14.61
CA SER A 22 -26.76 7.76 14.31
C SER A 22 -27.10 6.73 15.40
N LYS A 23 -27.71 5.59 15.01
CA LYS A 23 -27.91 4.43 15.91
C LYS A 23 -26.56 3.74 16.13
N LYS A 24 -26.45 2.82 17.10
CA LYS A 24 -25.16 2.12 17.39
C LYS A 24 -24.57 1.41 16.15
N THR A 25 -25.40 0.86 15.26
CA THR A 25 -24.97 0.29 13.97
C THR A 25 -24.44 1.33 12.99
N ASP A 26 -24.97 2.55 13.04
CA ASP A 26 -24.55 3.64 12.18
C ASP A 26 -23.19 4.18 12.65
N LYS A 27 -22.91 4.31 13.96
CA LYS A 27 -21.59 4.74 14.47
C LYS A 27 -20.42 3.86 13.97
N GLN A 28 -20.58 2.53 13.96
CA GLN A 28 -19.54 1.65 13.39
C GLN A 28 -19.42 1.85 11.88
N ARG A 29 -20.53 2.05 11.17
CA ARG A 29 -20.57 2.38 9.73
C ARG A 29 -19.92 3.73 9.45
N ASP A 30 -20.06 4.72 10.32
CA ASP A 30 -19.43 6.04 10.23
C ASP A 30 -17.90 5.91 10.34
N TYR A 31 -17.41 5.25 11.39
CA TYR A 31 -15.97 5.01 11.54
C TYR A 31 -15.39 4.12 10.42
N LEU A 32 -16.12 3.11 9.94
CA LEU A 32 -15.70 2.32 8.79
C LEU A 32 -15.70 3.14 7.50
N THR A 33 -16.68 4.03 7.30
CA THR A 33 -16.77 4.94 6.14
C THR A 33 -15.64 5.96 6.16
N ILE A 34 -15.29 6.50 7.32
CA ILE A 34 -14.08 7.32 7.52
C ILE A 34 -12.86 6.48 7.15
N PHE A 35 -12.66 5.30 7.77
CA PHE A 35 -11.52 4.43 7.52
C PHE A 35 -11.32 4.16 6.02
N LYS A 36 -12.39 3.70 5.35
CA LYS A 36 -12.36 3.32 3.92
C LYS A 36 -12.15 4.52 2.99
N ASN A 37 -12.52 5.74 3.36
CA ASN A 37 -12.41 6.95 2.51
C ASN A 37 -11.22 7.88 2.80
N ILE A 38 -10.43 7.65 3.87
CA ILE A 38 -9.17 8.38 4.11
C ILE A 38 -8.32 8.40 2.83
N PRO A 39 -7.78 9.56 2.42
CA PRO A 39 -7.09 9.70 1.13
C PRO A 39 -5.77 8.94 1.05
N SER A 40 -5.16 8.63 2.20
CA SER A 40 -3.88 7.95 2.31
C SER A 40 -4.03 6.44 2.54
N PRO A 41 -3.23 5.60 1.85
CA PRO A 41 -3.17 4.16 2.04
C PRO A 41 -2.99 3.72 3.50
N ILE A 42 -3.98 3.00 4.04
CA ILE A 42 -3.89 2.33 5.35
C ILE A 42 -4.29 0.85 5.21
N HIS A 43 -3.54 -0.02 5.89
CA HIS A 43 -3.86 -1.42 6.12
C HIS A 43 -3.66 -1.80 7.59
N ILE A 44 -4.30 -2.89 8.02
CA ILE A 44 -4.43 -3.33 9.41
C ILE A 44 -3.95 -4.79 9.50
N TRP A 45 -3.21 -5.11 10.55
CA TRP A 45 -2.78 -6.46 10.92
C TRP A 45 -3.31 -6.80 12.31
N LYS A 46 -3.83 -8.02 12.50
CA LYS A 46 -4.01 -8.60 13.84
C LYS A 46 -2.73 -9.32 14.26
N VAL A 47 -2.35 -9.16 15.51
CA VAL A 47 -1.30 -9.92 16.18
C VAL A 47 -1.99 -10.99 17.04
N ASN A 48 -1.49 -12.22 16.92
CA ASN A 48 -1.79 -13.36 17.78
C ASN A 48 -0.44 -13.85 18.35
N ASP A 49 -0.44 -14.64 19.41
CA ASP A 49 0.79 -15.01 20.16
C ASP A 49 1.92 -15.59 19.30
N GLU A 50 1.59 -16.36 18.26
CA GLU A 50 2.59 -16.93 17.33
C GLU A 50 2.72 -16.19 15.98
N SER A 51 1.80 -15.28 15.62
CA SER A 51 1.76 -14.75 14.26
C SER A 51 1.11 -13.37 14.08
N ILE A 52 1.44 -12.71 12.97
CA ILE A 52 0.85 -11.44 12.56
C ILE A 52 0.11 -11.71 11.23
N ILE A 53 -1.15 -11.31 11.12
CA ILE A 53 -2.09 -11.68 10.04
C ILE A 53 -2.66 -10.40 9.41
N PHE A 54 -2.66 -10.32 8.07
CA PHE A 54 -3.25 -9.18 7.35
C PHE A 54 -4.78 -9.22 7.47
N HIS A 55 -5.38 -8.13 7.98
CA HIS A 55 -6.76 -8.13 8.45
C HIS A 55 -7.70 -7.30 7.55
N ASP A 56 -7.41 -6.02 7.33
CA ASP A 56 -8.23 -5.14 6.47
C ASP A 56 -7.43 -3.94 5.90
N PHE A 57 -8.00 -3.19 4.96
CA PHE A 57 -7.39 -2.05 4.28
C PHE A 57 -8.43 -1.03 3.77
N ASN A 58 -8.00 0.20 3.46
CA ASN A 58 -8.88 1.25 2.93
C ASN A 58 -8.85 1.37 1.39
N LYS A 59 -9.81 2.11 0.80
CA LYS A 59 -9.91 2.30 -0.66
C LYS A 59 -8.65 2.93 -1.24
N ALA A 60 -7.94 3.76 -0.48
CA ALA A 60 -6.69 4.37 -0.92
C ALA A 60 -5.55 3.33 -1.02
N ALA A 61 -5.45 2.40 -0.06
CA ALA A 61 -4.48 1.32 -0.11
C ALA A 61 -4.80 0.32 -1.22
N ASP A 62 -6.07 -0.03 -1.39
CA ASP A 62 -6.47 -0.93 -2.48
C ASP A 62 -6.21 -0.28 -3.84
N LYS A 63 -6.56 0.99 -4.03
CA LYS A 63 -6.27 1.75 -5.25
C LYS A 63 -4.76 1.93 -5.51
N LEU A 64 -3.92 2.04 -4.48
CA LEU A 64 -2.46 2.01 -4.63
C LEU A 64 -1.98 0.64 -5.14
N ALA A 65 -2.65 -0.44 -4.70
CA ALA A 65 -2.45 -1.81 -5.15
C ALA A 65 -3.24 -2.18 -6.43
N ASP A 66 -3.89 -1.22 -7.10
CA ASP A 66 -4.75 -1.45 -8.30
C ASP A 66 -5.90 -2.45 -8.04
N ASN A 67 -6.48 -2.35 -6.84
CA ASN A 67 -7.58 -3.15 -6.26
C ASN A 67 -7.22 -4.61 -5.91
N SER A 68 -5.95 -4.86 -5.55
CA SER A 68 -5.43 -6.21 -5.30
C SER A 68 -5.20 -6.60 -3.83
N LEU A 69 -5.61 -5.83 -2.83
CA LEU A 69 -5.34 -6.17 -1.42
C LEU A 69 -6.30 -7.22 -0.85
N HIS A 70 -7.47 -7.40 -1.46
CA HIS A 70 -8.48 -8.38 -1.02
C HIS A 70 -7.95 -9.83 -0.97
N ILE A 71 -7.04 -10.23 -1.87
CA ILE A 71 -6.41 -11.57 -1.87
C ILE A 71 -5.37 -11.78 -0.76
N LEU A 72 -5.07 -10.77 0.05
CA LEU A 72 -4.12 -10.84 1.17
C LEU A 72 -4.81 -11.00 2.53
N VAL A 73 -6.12 -10.80 2.61
CA VAL A 73 -6.90 -10.92 3.86
C VAL A 73 -6.77 -12.35 4.42
N GLY A 74 -6.53 -12.44 5.73
CA GLY A 74 -6.29 -13.70 6.43
C GLY A 74 -4.88 -14.28 6.25
N LYS A 75 -4.02 -13.71 5.40
CA LYS A 75 -2.67 -14.25 5.18
C LYS A 75 -1.68 -13.83 6.27
N PRO A 76 -0.84 -14.76 6.78
CA PRO A 76 0.24 -14.40 7.69
C PRO A 76 1.27 -13.46 7.04
N ALA A 77 1.79 -12.49 7.79
CA ALA A 77 2.87 -11.60 7.36
C ALA A 77 4.12 -12.35 6.89
N LYS A 78 4.39 -13.55 7.43
CA LYS A 78 5.46 -14.46 7.00
C LYS A 78 5.29 -14.97 5.56
N GLU A 79 4.07 -14.96 5.03
CA GLU A 79 3.73 -15.29 3.63
C GLU A 79 3.68 -14.02 2.78
N VAL A 80 2.87 -13.03 3.19
CA VAL A 80 2.71 -11.75 2.46
C VAL A 80 4.05 -11.03 2.23
N PHE A 81 4.98 -11.17 3.18
CA PHE A 81 6.33 -10.62 3.11
C PHE A 81 7.42 -11.69 3.11
N LYS A 82 7.15 -12.88 2.56
CA LYS A 82 8.13 -13.96 2.35
C LYS A 82 9.41 -13.47 1.65
N GLU A 83 9.26 -12.60 0.65
CA GLU A 83 10.35 -11.97 -0.12
C GLU A 83 10.77 -10.59 0.43
N ARG A 84 10.16 -10.12 1.53
CA ARG A 84 10.33 -8.78 2.12
C ARG A 84 10.65 -8.87 3.62
N PRO A 85 11.73 -9.58 4.03
CA PRO A 85 12.02 -9.85 5.44
C PRO A 85 12.27 -8.59 6.29
N THR A 86 12.55 -7.44 5.68
CA THR A 86 12.62 -6.13 6.36
C THR A 86 11.26 -5.72 6.94
N ILE A 87 10.18 -5.78 6.15
CA ILE A 87 8.82 -5.42 6.63
C ILE A 87 8.38 -6.40 7.72
N LEU A 88 8.63 -7.70 7.53
CA LEU A 88 8.32 -8.74 8.51
C LEU A 88 9.04 -8.53 9.86
N LYS A 89 10.34 -8.15 9.83
CA LYS A 89 11.08 -7.79 11.05
C LYS A 89 10.50 -6.54 11.72
N SER A 90 10.12 -5.52 10.95
CA SER A 90 9.52 -4.30 11.49
C SER A 90 8.13 -4.52 12.09
N LEU A 91 7.28 -5.36 11.49
CA LEU A 91 5.98 -5.74 12.08
C LEU A 91 6.17 -6.47 13.41
N ARG A 92 7.07 -7.46 13.48
CA ARG A 92 7.41 -8.14 14.73
C ARG A 92 7.96 -7.19 15.79
N ARG A 93 8.82 -6.24 15.40
CA ARG A 93 9.33 -5.24 16.32
C ARG A 93 8.23 -4.28 16.81
N CYS A 94 7.26 -3.94 15.97
CA CYS A 94 6.11 -3.10 16.32
C CYS A 94 5.21 -3.77 17.37
N ALA A 95 4.91 -5.07 17.18
CA ALA A 95 4.22 -5.90 18.17
C ALA A 95 4.99 -5.98 19.50
N ASN A 96 6.26 -6.38 19.46
CA ASN A 96 7.04 -6.66 20.66
C ASN A 96 7.38 -5.40 21.47
N GLU A 97 7.71 -4.28 20.80
CA GLU A 97 8.05 -3.02 21.47
C GLU A 97 6.81 -2.17 21.82
N LYS A 98 5.62 -2.53 21.31
CA LYS A 98 4.35 -1.79 21.38
C LYS A 98 4.52 -0.29 21.05
N LYS A 99 5.27 -0.01 19.96
CA LYS A 99 5.73 1.32 19.53
C LYS A 99 5.59 1.54 18.02
N THR A 100 5.52 2.81 17.62
CA THR A 100 5.55 3.22 16.21
C THR A 100 6.92 2.94 15.55
N ILE A 101 6.91 2.47 14.30
CA ILE A 101 8.11 2.17 13.50
C ILE A 101 7.96 2.76 12.10
N ASP A 102 8.85 3.70 11.78
CA ASP A 102 8.94 4.34 10.47
C ASP A 102 9.95 3.62 9.56
N LEU A 103 9.61 3.53 8.27
CA LEU A 103 10.39 2.89 7.21
C LEU A 103 10.29 3.72 5.92
N GLU A 104 11.34 3.74 5.12
CA GLU A 104 11.25 4.15 3.70
C GLU A 104 11.83 3.06 2.81
N MET A 105 11.15 2.72 1.71
CA MET A 105 11.64 1.70 0.77
C MET A 105 11.08 1.83 -0.65
N ASP A 106 11.84 1.28 -1.61
CA ASP A 106 11.36 0.96 -2.95
C ASP A 106 10.43 -0.29 -2.87
N TYR A 107 9.14 -0.06 -3.00
CA TYR A 107 8.12 -1.10 -3.04
C TYR A 107 7.73 -1.42 -4.49
N LYS A 108 7.50 -2.71 -4.78
CA LYS A 108 6.93 -3.20 -6.04
C LYS A 108 5.68 -3.97 -5.63
N PHE A 109 4.49 -3.54 -6.06
CA PHE A 109 3.28 -4.32 -5.81
C PHE A 109 3.34 -5.62 -6.62
N VAL A 110 3.08 -6.73 -5.94
CA VAL A 110 3.21 -8.08 -6.52
C VAL A 110 2.24 -8.26 -7.68
N ALA A 111 0.95 -7.92 -7.47
CA ALA A 111 -0.10 -8.12 -8.47
C ALA A 111 -0.02 -7.20 -9.71
N THR A 112 0.71 -6.09 -9.65
CA THR A 112 0.60 -5.01 -10.66
C THR A 112 1.93 -4.63 -11.31
N GLY A 113 3.04 -5.11 -10.75
CA GLY A 113 4.39 -4.74 -11.18
C GLY A 113 4.80 -3.28 -10.88
N LYS A 114 3.86 -2.40 -10.50
CA LYS A 114 4.08 -0.97 -10.30
C LYS A 114 5.08 -0.72 -9.16
N LYS A 115 6.08 0.11 -9.43
CA LYS A 115 7.14 0.50 -8.48
C LYS A 115 6.82 1.85 -7.87
N PHE A 116 6.83 1.91 -6.54
CA PHE A 116 6.64 3.12 -5.76
C PHE A 116 7.80 3.30 -4.77
N ASN A 117 8.11 4.53 -4.40
CA ASN A 117 8.82 4.81 -3.16
C ASN A 117 7.76 5.07 -2.10
N LEU A 118 7.70 4.24 -1.06
CA LEU A 118 6.75 4.40 0.04
C LEU A 118 7.48 4.78 1.33
N LYS A 119 6.95 5.77 2.06
CA LYS A 119 7.20 5.89 3.51
C LYS A 119 6.12 5.08 4.22
N ILE A 120 6.50 4.04 4.96
CA ILE A 120 5.59 3.19 5.72
C ILE A 120 5.75 3.53 7.20
N ASN A 121 4.64 3.79 7.89
CA ASN A 121 4.63 4.10 9.32
C ASN A 121 3.74 3.02 9.97
N LEU A 122 4.34 2.15 10.77
CA LEU A 122 3.67 1.04 11.46
C LEU A 122 3.35 1.48 12.90
N VAL A 123 2.07 1.49 13.30
CA VAL A 123 1.64 1.91 14.65
C VAL A 123 0.95 0.75 15.35
N TYR A 124 1.40 0.41 16.56
CA TYR A 124 0.74 -0.56 17.42
C TYR A 124 -0.48 0.07 18.11
N VAL A 125 -1.61 -0.64 18.13
CA VAL A 125 -2.86 -0.28 18.82
C VAL A 125 -3.31 -1.47 19.67
N ALA A 126 -3.71 -1.22 20.90
CA ALA A 126 -4.16 -2.25 21.83
C ALA A 126 -5.67 -2.53 21.71
N PRO A 127 -6.12 -3.78 21.90
CA PRO A 127 -5.30 -5.00 21.97
C PRO A 127 -4.74 -5.40 20.60
N ASP A 128 -3.44 -5.73 20.62
CA ASP A 128 -2.74 -6.61 19.67
C ASP A 128 -3.03 -6.40 18.17
N ILE A 129 -3.01 -5.15 17.71
CA ILE A 129 -3.16 -4.77 16.30
C ILE A 129 -2.03 -3.82 15.84
N ILE A 130 -1.63 -3.92 14.57
CA ILE A 130 -0.69 -2.99 13.93
C ILE A 130 -1.35 -2.35 12.71
N ILE A 131 -1.23 -1.03 12.60
CA ILE A 131 -1.73 -0.23 11.48
C ILE A 131 -0.54 0.21 10.63
N GLY A 132 -0.56 -0.09 9.33
CA GLY A 132 0.42 0.39 8.38
C GLY A 132 -0.14 1.50 7.49
N TYR A 133 0.33 2.73 7.72
CA TYR A 133 0.11 3.88 6.82
C TYR A 133 1.20 3.93 5.75
N HIS A 134 0.87 4.23 4.49
CA HIS A 134 1.85 4.51 3.43
C HIS A 134 1.65 5.90 2.78
N GLU A 135 2.73 6.68 2.70
CA GLU A 135 2.81 7.87 1.84
C GLU A 135 3.44 7.47 0.49
N ASP A 136 2.76 7.72 -0.64
CA ASP A 136 3.38 7.60 -1.97
C ASP A 136 4.31 8.79 -2.23
N ILE A 137 5.52 8.67 -1.72
CA ILE A 137 6.60 9.62 -1.98
C ILE A 137 7.23 9.43 -3.37
N THR A 138 6.62 8.72 -4.31
CA THR A 138 7.20 8.52 -5.66
C THR A 138 7.31 9.82 -6.45
N LYS A 139 6.25 10.63 -6.55
CA LYS A 139 6.34 11.94 -7.26
C LYS A 139 7.31 12.89 -6.54
N ARG A 140 7.23 12.94 -5.20
CA ARG A 140 8.12 13.69 -4.31
C ARG A 140 9.59 13.32 -4.52
N LYS A 141 9.93 12.05 -4.38
CA LYS A 141 11.28 11.54 -4.62
C LYS A 141 11.68 11.60 -6.08
N ILE A 142 10.80 11.48 -7.08
CA ILE A 142 11.19 11.69 -8.50
C ILE A 142 11.57 13.15 -8.72
N ALA A 143 10.78 14.11 -8.27
CA ALA A 143 11.09 15.54 -8.39
C ALA A 143 12.37 15.91 -7.62
N GLN A 144 12.46 15.49 -6.35
CA GLN A 144 13.66 15.71 -5.53
C GLN A 144 14.88 14.96 -6.08
N LYS A 145 14.73 13.75 -6.65
CA LYS A 145 15.79 12.98 -7.32
C LYS A 145 16.17 13.55 -8.67
N LYS A 146 15.27 14.26 -9.39
CA LYS A 146 15.56 15.02 -10.62
C LYS A 146 16.34 16.29 -10.28
N LEU A 147 15.87 17.07 -9.31
CA LEU A 147 16.55 18.27 -8.84
C LEU A 147 17.91 17.93 -8.23
N ARG A 148 17.96 17.04 -7.24
CA ARG A 148 19.19 16.40 -6.70
C ARG A 148 19.85 15.43 -7.70
N LYS A 149 19.43 15.38 -8.97
CA LYS A 149 20.20 14.79 -10.09
C LYS A 149 20.81 15.90 -10.94
N SER A 150 20.14 17.04 -11.16
CA SER A 150 20.77 18.21 -11.78
C SER A 150 21.85 18.80 -10.86
N GLU A 151 21.52 19.06 -9.59
CA GLU A 151 22.48 19.48 -8.57
C GLU A 151 23.65 18.49 -8.43
N LYS A 152 23.39 17.18 -8.26
CA LYS A 152 24.47 16.17 -8.30
C LYS A 152 25.14 15.94 -9.66
N LYS A 153 24.52 16.28 -10.79
CA LYS A 153 25.12 16.22 -12.14
C LYS A 153 26.16 17.31 -12.23
N LEU A 154 25.73 18.56 -12.05
CA LEU A 154 26.55 19.76 -12.12
C LEU A 154 27.62 19.78 -11.01
N SER A 155 27.25 19.44 -9.77
CA SER A 155 28.21 19.24 -8.67
C SER A 155 29.20 18.12 -8.99
N SER A 156 28.81 16.98 -9.57
CA SER A 156 29.77 15.92 -9.93
C SER A 156 30.64 16.26 -11.14
N VAL A 157 30.11 17.05 -12.10
CA VAL A 157 30.83 17.59 -13.28
C VAL A 157 31.89 18.61 -12.85
N ILE A 158 31.72 19.23 -11.70
CA ILE A 158 32.75 20.07 -11.07
C ILE A 158 33.65 19.18 -10.20
N GLU A 159 33.08 18.39 -9.29
CA GLU A 159 33.78 17.55 -8.30
C GLU A 159 34.78 16.56 -8.90
N HIS A 160 34.40 15.91 -10.01
CA HIS A 160 35.21 14.90 -10.73
C HIS A 160 35.59 15.36 -12.14
N SER A 161 35.78 16.68 -12.33
CA SER A 161 36.34 17.19 -13.57
C SER A 161 37.80 16.74 -13.73
N PRO A 162 38.31 16.46 -14.95
CA PRO A 162 39.72 16.12 -15.18
C PRO A 162 40.66 17.31 -14.99
N VAL A 163 40.08 18.48 -14.73
CA VAL A 163 40.74 19.65 -14.16
C VAL A 163 40.38 19.77 -12.67
N ALA A 164 41.35 20.07 -11.81
CA ALA A 164 41.08 20.75 -10.55
C ALA A 164 40.24 22.01 -10.80
N ILE A 165 39.36 22.35 -9.87
CA ILE A 165 38.56 23.58 -9.88
C ILE A 165 38.55 24.15 -8.46
N GLY A 166 38.82 25.45 -8.33
CA GLY A 166 38.73 26.21 -7.07
C GLY A 166 37.89 27.47 -7.25
N ILE A 167 37.18 27.91 -6.20
CA ILE A 167 36.22 29.01 -6.24
C ILE A 167 36.45 29.93 -5.03
N PHE A 168 36.64 31.22 -5.30
CA PHE A 168 37.01 32.23 -4.30
C PHE A 168 35.99 33.38 -4.25
N ASP A 169 35.87 34.03 -3.09
CA ASP A 169 35.10 35.27 -2.90
C ASP A 169 35.82 36.51 -3.47
N GLU A 170 35.21 37.68 -3.29
CA GLU A 170 35.73 38.97 -3.77
C GLU A 170 37.04 39.43 -3.08
N ASP A 171 37.31 38.98 -1.85
CA ASP A 171 38.54 39.22 -1.09
C ASP A 171 39.66 38.17 -1.35
N GLY A 172 39.30 37.07 -2.01
CA GLY A 172 40.19 35.97 -2.39
C GLY A 172 40.22 34.80 -1.40
N THR A 173 39.20 34.63 -0.57
CA THR A 173 39.02 33.48 0.33
C THR A 173 38.39 32.31 -0.43
N LEU A 174 38.88 31.08 -0.27
CA LEU A 174 38.32 29.94 -0.99
C LEU A 174 37.01 29.46 -0.32
N ILE A 175 35.94 29.48 -1.11
CA ILE A 175 34.59 29.02 -0.72
C ILE A 175 34.40 27.54 -1.05
N ASP A 176 35.02 27.06 -2.13
CA ASP A 176 34.76 25.71 -2.65
C ASP A 176 35.90 25.23 -3.57
N CYS A 177 36.17 23.93 -3.60
CA CYS A 177 37.06 23.31 -4.58
C CYS A 177 36.69 21.85 -4.84
N ASN A 178 37.11 21.31 -5.99
CA ASN A 178 36.74 19.96 -6.40
C ASN A 178 37.73 18.87 -5.93
N LYS A 179 37.36 17.60 -6.11
CA LYS A 179 38.22 16.47 -5.75
C LYS A 179 39.52 16.42 -6.55
N SER A 180 39.51 16.88 -7.80
CA SER A 180 40.74 16.96 -8.59
C SER A 180 41.70 18.03 -8.03
N MET A 181 41.24 19.10 -7.39
CA MET A 181 42.09 20.02 -6.60
C MET A 181 42.79 19.29 -5.47
N GLU A 182 42.12 18.37 -4.76
CA GLU A 182 42.79 17.53 -3.74
C GLU A 182 43.82 16.57 -4.35
N LYS A 183 43.45 15.84 -5.43
CA LYS A 183 44.36 14.91 -6.13
C LYS A 183 45.64 15.63 -6.58
N ILE A 184 45.46 16.82 -7.15
CA ILE A 184 46.47 17.59 -7.86
C ILE A 184 47.32 18.38 -6.86
N THR A 185 46.76 19.15 -5.93
CA THR A 185 47.56 19.91 -4.94
C THR A 185 48.05 19.07 -3.74
N GLY A 186 47.46 17.91 -3.48
CA GLY A 186 47.76 17.09 -2.30
C GLY A 186 47.30 17.67 -0.96
N PHE A 187 46.72 18.88 -0.95
CA PHE A 187 46.03 19.43 0.21
C PHE A 187 44.60 18.89 0.31
N LYS A 188 44.07 18.76 1.52
CA LYS A 188 42.65 18.45 1.70
C LYS A 188 41.81 19.70 1.57
N LYS A 189 40.58 19.54 1.05
CA LYS A 189 39.60 20.62 0.91
C LYS A 189 39.43 21.41 2.20
N GLN A 190 39.32 20.69 3.33
CA GLN A 190 39.21 21.26 4.69
C GLN A 190 40.44 22.09 5.15
N GLU A 191 41.57 22.02 4.45
CA GLU A 191 42.80 22.79 4.73
C GLU A 191 42.97 23.99 3.79
N LEU A 192 42.06 24.17 2.82
CA LEU A 192 42.08 25.26 1.83
C LEU A 192 40.81 26.13 1.91
N ILE A 193 39.67 25.56 2.33
CA ILE A 193 38.42 26.29 2.57
C ILE A 193 38.63 27.34 3.67
N GLU A 194 38.00 28.51 3.52
CA GLU A 194 38.10 29.67 4.43
C GLU A 194 39.51 30.31 4.55
N GLU A 195 40.52 29.72 3.91
CA GLU A 195 41.84 30.34 3.74
C GLU A 195 41.90 31.27 2.52
N ASN A 196 42.72 32.31 2.62
CA ASN A 196 42.92 33.26 1.51
C ASN A 196 43.97 32.70 0.53
N TYR A 197 43.78 32.88 -0.79
CA TYR A 197 44.67 32.29 -1.81
C TYR A 197 46.16 32.61 -1.59
N LYS A 198 46.47 33.74 -0.94
CA LYS A 198 47.81 34.21 -0.58
C LYS A 198 48.56 33.23 0.34
N ASN A 199 47.82 32.48 1.16
CA ASN A 199 48.35 31.61 2.23
C ASN A 199 48.60 30.16 1.78
N PHE A 200 48.13 29.75 0.59
CA PHE A 200 48.08 28.34 0.18
C PHE A 200 49.44 27.65 -0.01
N HIS A 201 50.55 28.39 -0.08
CA HIS A 201 51.93 27.89 -0.23
C HIS A 201 52.24 26.92 -1.43
N ILE A 202 51.26 26.63 -2.30
CA ILE A 202 51.41 25.77 -3.51
C ILE A 202 52.19 26.42 -4.66
N TYR A 203 52.45 27.74 -4.60
CA TYR A 203 53.08 28.51 -5.69
C TYR A 203 54.58 28.80 -5.43
N PRO A 204 55.41 28.86 -6.49
CA PRO A 204 56.74 29.47 -6.43
C PRO A 204 56.72 30.95 -6.01
N LYS A 205 57.84 31.43 -5.45
CA LYS A 205 58.03 32.85 -5.12
C LYS A 205 57.79 33.73 -6.36
N GLY A 206 56.98 34.78 -6.20
CA GLY A 206 56.64 35.75 -7.26
C GLY A 206 55.27 35.53 -7.92
N LEU A 207 54.75 34.30 -7.97
CA LEU A 207 53.52 33.96 -8.71
C LEU A 207 52.27 34.69 -8.18
N LEU A 208 52.24 35.02 -6.88
CA LEU A 208 51.16 35.81 -6.27
C LEU A 208 50.92 37.16 -6.97
N SER A 209 51.97 37.78 -7.54
CA SER A 209 51.83 39.03 -8.31
C SER A 209 51.16 38.84 -9.67
N VAL A 210 51.36 37.67 -10.30
CA VAL A 210 50.70 37.26 -11.54
C VAL A 210 49.23 36.95 -11.26
N ILE A 211 48.96 36.21 -10.19
CA ILE A 211 47.61 35.90 -9.70
C ILE A 211 46.82 37.19 -9.38
N GLN A 212 47.42 38.15 -8.67
CA GLN A 212 46.80 39.46 -8.37
C GLN A 212 46.51 40.29 -9.63
N LYS A 213 47.39 40.25 -10.64
CA LYS A 213 47.12 40.86 -11.95
C LYS A 213 45.98 40.13 -12.67
N GLY A 214 45.95 38.79 -12.61
CA GLY A 214 44.87 37.96 -13.14
C GLY A 214 43.49 38.34 -12.60
N PHE A 215 43.35 38.46 -11.28
CA PHE A 215 42.11 38.89 -10.62
C PHE A 215 41.67 40.30 -11.05
N LYS A 216 42.59 41.27 -11.12
CA LYS A 216 42.26 42.64 -11.60
C LYS A 216 41.84 42.65 -13.07
N SER A 217 42.43 41.80 -13.91
CA SER A 217 42.07 41.70 -15.33
C SER A 217 40.72 41.01 -15.56
N SER A 218 40.41 39.94 -14.83
CA SER A 218 39.12 39.24 -14.91
C SER A 218 37.94 40.14 -14.54
N LEU A 219 38.09 40.98 -13.50
CA LEU A 219 37.10 42.00 -13.13
C LEU A 219 36.75 42.98 -14.27
N THR A 220 37.65 43.17 -15.24
CA THR A 220 37.42 44.03 -16.43
C THR A 220 36.89 43.27 -17.65
N GLY A 221 36.45 42.01 -17.48
CA GLY A 221 35.97 41.16 -18.58
C GLY A 221 37.10 40.58 -19.45
N LYS A 222 38.36 40.64 -18.98
CA LYS A 222 39.55 40.11 -19.65
C LYS A 222 40.29 39.14 -18.74
N ASP A 223 39.69 37.98 -18.44
CA ASP A 223 40.41 36.96 -17.68
C ASP A 223 41.63 36.44 -18.47
N PRO A 224 42.72 36.04 -17.79
CA PRO A 224 43.98 35.66 -18.44
C PRO A 224 43.90 34.36 -19.25
N ASN A 225 44.87 34.19 -20.15
CA ASN A 225 45.09 32.92 -20.86
C ASN A 225 45.43 31.79 -19.87
N PRO A 226 45.20 30.51 -20.24
CA PRO A 226 45.79 29.40 -19.51
C PRO A 226 47.31 29.53 -19.48
N ILE A 227 47.91 29.23 -18.34
CA ILE A 227 49.36 29.16 -18.13
C ILE A 227 49.71 27.77 -17.62
N GLU A 228 50.58 27.06 -18.34
CA GLU A 228 51.16 25.83 -17.83
C GLU A 228 52.07 26.18 -16.65
N ILE A 229 51.78 25.63 -15.47
CA ILE A 229 52.58 25.90 -14.27
C ILE A 229 52.90 24.59 -13.56
N GLN A 230 54.16 24.46 -13.18
CA GLN A 230 54.56 23.45 -12.22
C GLN A 230 54.22 23.97 -10.82
N ILE A 231 53.12 23.46 -10.25
CA ILE A 231 52.75 23.70 -8.86
C ILE A 231 53.27 22.60 -7.95
N LYS A 232 53.38 22.94 -6.68
CA LYS A 232 53.99 22.10 -5.65
C LYS A 232 52.91 21.46 -4.78
N LYS A 233 52.95 20.14 -4.61
CA LYS A 233 52.04 19.44 -3.68
C LYS A 233 52.40 19.73 -2.23
N LYS A 234 51.44 19.46 -1.34
CA LYS A 234 51.65 19.38 0.12
C LYS A 234 52.84 18.48 0.51
N ASP A 235 53.04 17.36 -0.20
CA ASP A 235 54.15 16.42 0.01
C ASP A 235 55.49 16.85 -0.64
N ASN A 236 55.53 18.05 -1.24
CA ASN A 236 56.63 18.61 -2.04
C ASN A 236 56.86 17.94 -3.42
N THR A 237 56.01 17.02 -3.88
CA THR A 237 56.07 16.52 -5.26
C THR A 237 55.63 17.58 -6.26
N HIS A 238 56.16 17.47 -7.48
CA HIS A 238 55.88 18.37 -8.60
C HIS A 238 55.27 17.56 -9.76
N PHE A 239 54.33 18.15 -10.47
CA PHE A 239 53.49 17.53 -11.49
C PHE A 239 52.97 18.64 -12.40
N TRP A 240 52.60 18.29 -13.63
CA TRP A 240 52.25 19.28 -14.65
C TRP A 240 50.76 19.56 -14.67
N VAL A 241 50.39 20.85 -14.73
CA VAL A 241 49.02 21.28 -14.93
C VAL A 241 48.94 22.50 -15.83
N ILE A 242 47.82 22.62 -16.55
CA ILE A 242 47.41 23.81 -17.30
C ILE A 242 46.51 24.65 -16.37
N PHE A 243 47.02 25.71 -15.75
CA PHE A 243 46.28 26.56 -14.80
C PHE A 243 45.57 27.73 -15.50
N GLN A 244 44.34 28.05 -15.09
CA GLN A 244 43.61 29.22 -15.59
C GLN A 244 42.82 29.92 -14.47
N ILE A 245 42.67 31.25 -14.56
CA ILE A 245 41.80 32.07 -13.70
C ILE A 245 40.68 32.67 -14.55
N SER A 246 39.45 32.69 -14.03
CA SER A 246 38.32 33.46 -14.54
C SER A 246 37.52 34.11 -13.40
N SER A 247 36.60 35.03 -13.73
CA SER A 247 35.63 35.59 -12.78
C SER A 247 34.19 35.43 -13.27
N PHE A 248 33.26 35.32 -12.32
CA PHE A 248 31.83 35.26 -12.59
C PHE A 248 31.05 36.01 -11.51
N LYS A 249 29.80 36.37 -11.81
CA LYS A 249 28.89 37.00 -10.84
C LYS A 249 27.67 36.13 -10.61
N THR A 250 27.21 36.06 -9.36
CA THR A 250 25.93 35.43 -9.01
C THR A 250 25.31 36.16 -7.81
N GLU A 251 24.01 36.40 -7.86
CA GLU A 251 23.25 37.13 -6.83
C GLU A 251 23.87 38.48 -6.43
N GLY A 252 24.42 39.20 -7.42
CA GLY A 252 25.06 40.52 -7.26
C GLY A 252 26.52 40.49 -6.80
N LYS A 253 26.96 39.40 -6.15
CA LYS A 253 28.36 39.22 -5.70
C LYS A 253 29.27 38.74 -6.81
N THR A 254 30.56 39.05 -6.68
CA THR A 254 31.61 38.63 -7.62
C THR A 254 32.44 37.50 -7.00
N PHE A 255 32.80 36.52 -7.84
CA PHE A 255 33.56 35.35 -7.46
C PHE A 255 34.63 35.06 -8.51
N TYR A 256 35.69 34.37 -8.11
CA TYR A 256 36.75 33.93 -9.02
C TYR A 256 36.80 32.40 -9.10
N GLN A 257 37.15 31.87 -10.26
CA GLN A 257 37.28 30.44 -10.54
C GLN A 257 38.70 30.11 -11.04
N TRP A 258 39.31 29.08 -10.48
CA TRP A 258 40.61 28.53 -10.89
C TRP A 258 40.42 27.12 -11.48
N ILE A 259 41.24 26.72 -12.45
CA ILE A 259 41.12 25.44 -13.21
C ILE A 259 42.52 24.81 -13.44
N MET A 260 42.76 23.47 -13.30
CA MET A 260 44.09 22.80 -13.51
C MET A 260 44.08 21.31 -13.95
N GLN A 261 44.63 20.91 -15.09
CA GLN A 261 44.53 19.52 -15.68
C GLN A 261 45.53 18.45 -15.17
N ASP A 262 45.16 17.15 -15.15
CA ASP A 262 46.03 15.94 -15.07
C ASP A 262 45.65 14.90 -16.17
N ILE A 263 46.59 14.03 -16.60
CA ILE A 263 46.64 13.45 -17.96
C ILE A 263 47.23 12.00 -18.08
N ASN A 264 46.61 10.94 -17.51
CA ASN A 264 47.27 9.60 -17.45
C ASN A 264 46.54 8.26 -17.89
N GLU A 265 45.23 7.93 -17.68
CA GLU A 265 44.78 6.49 -17.53
C GLU A 265 43.32 6.05 -18.01
N LEU A 266 42.93 4.96 -18.78
CA LEU A 266 43.46 4.15 -19.94
C LEU A 266 43.27 2.53 -20.12
N LYS A 267 42.09 1.79 -20.08
CA LYS A 267 41.97 0.23 -20.23
C LYS A 267 40.69 -0.45 -20.92
N GLN A 268 40.00 -1.60 -20.49
CA GLN A 268 38.59 -2.12 -20.91
C GLN A 268 37.90 -3.42 -20.24
N THR A 269 36.52 -3.55 -20.19
CA THR A 269 35.64 -4.77 -19.77
C THR A 269 34.08 -4.78 -20.16
N LYS A 270 33.28 -5.91 -20.18
CA LYS A 270 31.73 -6.04 -20.37
C LYS A 270 31.05 -7.49 -20.32
N GLU A 271 29.73 -7.73 -19.91
CA GLU A 271 28.69 -8.78 -20.35
C GLU A 271 27.23 -8.78 -19.64
N GLU A 272 26.31 -9.78 -19.87
CA GLU A 272 24.94 -10.17 -19.24
C GLU A 272 23.52 -9.70 -19.79
N LEU A 273 22.40 -10.51 -19.68
CA LEU A 273 20.99 -10.12 -20.12
C LEU A 273 19.65 -10.87 -19.66
N THR A 274 19.58 -12.14 -19.22
CA THR A 274 18.54 -13.13 -19.68
C THR A 274 17.03 -13.16 -19.20
N GLN A 275 16.56 -12.58 -18.09
CA GLN A 275 15.44 -13.18 -17.28
C GLN A 275 14.06 -12.43 -17.21
N SER A 276 13.02 -12.71 -18.04
CA SER A 276 11.71 -11.98 -17.97
C SER A 276 10.44 -12.49 -18.74
N LYS A 277 9.92 -13.73 -18.61
CA LYS A 277 8.83 -14.21 -19.54
C LYS A 277 7.58 -15.01 -19.06
N GLU A 278 7.38 -15.38 -17.79
CA GLU A 278 6.53 -16.58 -17.47
C GLU A 278 5.14 -16.40 -16.80
N GLU A 279 4.72 -15.21 -16.36
CA GLU A 279 3.66 -15.08 -15.32
C GLU A 279 2.16 -15.23 -15.74
N HIS A 280 1.80 -15.36 -17.04
CA HIS A 280 0.46 -14.92 -17.53
C HIS A 280 -0.69 -15.98 -17.67
N LYS A 281 -0.54 -17.25 -17.27
CA LYS A 281 -1.43 -18.34 -17.78
C LYS A 281 -2.65 -18.78 -16.93
N ASN A 282 -2.66 -18.59 -15.60
CA ASN A 282 -3.36 -19.53 -14.69
C ASN A 282 -4.85 -19.25 -14.29
N ILE A 283 -5.59 -18.36 -14.97
CA ILE A 283 -6.83 -17.79 -14.37
C ILE A 283 -8.17 -18.46 -14.78
N ILE A 284 -8.25 -19.18 -15.89
CA ILE A 284 -9.56 -19.44 -16.57
C ILE A 284 -10.33 -20.68 -16.04
N ASP A 285 -9.69 -21.62 -15.35
CA ASP A 285 -10.16 -23.02 -15.33
C ASP A 285 -11.23 -23.41 -14.27
N ASN A 286 -11.83 -22.48 -13.51
CA ASN A 286 -12.57 -22.78 -12.26
C ASN A 286 -13.99 -22.15 -12.13
N LEU A 287 -15.05 -22.83 -12.60
CA LEU A 287 -16.48 -22.46 -12.38
C LEU A 287 -17.39 -23.69 -12.12
N SER A 288 -18.71 -23.49 -11.91
CA SER A 288 -19.62 -24.53 -11.37
C SER A 288 -20.93 -24.83 -12.14
N ASP A 289 -21.61 -23.83 -12.73
CA ASP A 289 -22.74 -24.09 -13.64
C ASP A 289 -22.20 -24.60 -15.01
N ILE A 290 -23.04 -25.29 -15.82
CA ILE A 290 -22.66 -25.59 -17.21
C ILE A 290 -22.69 -24.28 -18.01
N VAL A 291 -21.52 -23.76 -18.36
CA VAL A 291 -21.39 -22.64 -19.30
C VAL A 291 -21.21 -23.22 -20.70
N ILE A 292 -22.22 -23.07 -21.54
CA ILE A 292 -22.20 -23.55 -22.93
C ILE A 292 -22.23 -22.37 -23.91
N LYS A 293 -21.38 -22.39 -24.93
CA LYS A 293 -21.25 -21.37 -25.97
C LYS A 293 -21.47 -22.01 -27.34
N VAL A 294 -22.42 -21.50 -28.11
CA VAL A 294 -22.93 -22.10 -29.35
C VAL A 294 -22.97 -21.08 -30.50
N THR A 295 -23.04 -21.55 -31.75
CA THR A 295 -23.28 -20.71 -32.93
C THR A 295 -24.76 -20.34 -33.08
N ILE A 296 -25.06 -19.43 -34.02
CA ILE A 296 -26.45 -19.07 -34.36
C ILE A 296 -27.21 -20.21 -35.06
N GLU A 297 -26.50 -21.22 -35.58
CA GLU A 297 -27.08 -22.45 -36.14
C GLU A 297 -27.23 -23.59 -35.10
N GLY A 298 -27.04 -23.29 -33.81
CA GLY A 298 -27.22 -24.22 -32.68
C GLY A 298 -25.97 -25.05 -32.29
N LYS A 299 -24.89 -24.96 -33.06
CA LYS A 299 -23.71 -25.83 -32.92
C LYS A 299 -22.83 -25.41 -31.75
N VAL A 300 -22.47 -26.34 -30.88
CA VAL A 300 -21.63 -26.05 -29.70
C VAL A 300 -20.17 -25.79 -30.09
N LEU A 301 -19.56 -24.77 -29.49
CA LEU A 301 -18.17 -24.33 -29.74
C LEU A 301 -17.26 -24.46 -28.53
N TYR A 302 -17.83 -24.34 -27.33
CA TYR A 302 -17.16 -24.54 -26.05
C TYR A 302 -18.21 -24.93 -25.01
N VAL A 303 -17.87 -25.87 -24.16
CA VAL A 303 -18.62 -26.17 -22.94
C VAL A 303 -17.63 -26.34 -21.80
N SER A 304 -17.95 -25.77 -20.64
CA SER A 304 -17.08 -25.83 -19.46
C SER A 304 -17.08 -27.24 -18.81
N PRO A 305 -16.04 -27.64 -18.04
CA PRO A 305 -15.85 -29.02 -17.51
C PRO A 305 -17.00 -29.62 -16.66
N GLN A 306 -18.05 -28.87 -16.39
CA GLN A 306 -19.14 -29.21 -15.48
C GLN A 306 -20.24 -30.03 -16.18
N VAL A 307 -20.29 -30.03 -17.52
CA VAL A 307 -21.18 -30.89 -18.32
C VAL A 307 -20.97 -32.38 -18.01
N GLU A 308 -19.72 -32.76 -17.76
CA GLU A 308 -19.31 -34.14 -17.46
C GLU A 308 -19.90 -34.64 -16.13
N LYS A 309 -20.03 -33.73 -15.16
CA LYS A 309 -20.54 -34.02 -13.80
C LYS A 309 -22.06 -34.04 -13.72
N LEU A 310 -22.76 -33.22 -14.51
CA LEU A 310 -24.20 -33.00 -14.39
C LEU A 310 -25.04 -33.80 -15.39
N LEU A 311 -24.53 -34.04 -16.60
CA LEU A 311 -25.23 -34.78 -17.67
C LEU A 311 -24.52 -36.09 -18.08
N GLY A 312 -23.24 -36.27 -17.71
CA GLY A 312 -22.45 -37.49 -17.97
C GLY A 312 -21.70 -37.51 -19.31
N TYR A 313 -21.74 -36.42 -20.08
CA TYR A 313 -21.08 -36.29 -21.38
C TYR A 313 -19.80 -35.46 -21.27
N THR A 314 -18.73 -35.85 -21.97
CA THR A 314 -17.45 -35.11 -21.96
C THR A 314 -17.55 -33.78 -22.71
N GLN A 315 -16.58 -32.89 -22.49
CA GLN A 315 -16.43 -31.69 -23.32
C GLN A 315 -16.33 -32.01 -24.82
N GLN A 316 -15.71 -33.15 -25.19
CA GLN A 316 -15.55 -33.55 -26.59
C GLN A 316 -16.83 -34.16 -27.18
N ASP A 317 -17.63 -34.90 -26.38
CA ASP A 317 -18.96 -35.37 -26.79
C ASP A 317 -19.90 -34.19 -27.14
N PHE A 318 -19.70 -33.03 -26.51
CA PHE A 318 -20.48 -31.81 -26.76
C PHE A 318 -19.86 -30.86 -27.80
N THR A 319 -18.53 -30.75 -27.91
CA THR A 319 -17.90 -29.73 -28.75
C THR A 319 -18.04 -30.05 -30.24
N GLY A 320 -19.08 -29.47 -30.86
CA GLY A 320 -19.40 -29.62 -32.28
C GLY A 320 -20.72 -30.35 -32.55
N SER A 321 -21.43 -30.85 -31.54
CA SER A 321 -22.79 -31.39 -31.70
C SER A 321 -23.85 -30.28 -31.73
N GLN A 322 -25.11 -30.65 -31.96
CA GLN A 322 -26.24 -29.72 -31.97
C GLN A 322 -26.97 -29.72 -30.62
N VAL A 323 -27.17 -28.53 -30.03
CA VAL A 323 -27.68 -28.40 -28.64
C VAL A 323 -29.07 -29.03 -28.42
N PHE A 324 -29.89 -29.15 -29.46
CA PHE A 324 -31.23 -29.73 -29.40
C PHE A 324 -31.28 -31.27 -29.44
N GLU A 325 -30.17 -31.96 -29.71
CA GLU A 325 -30.09 -33.44 -29.76
C GLU A 325 -30.24 -34.09 -28.37
N TYR A 326 -30.11 -33.31 -27.30
CA TYR A 326 -30.15 -33.76 -25.89
C TYR A 326 -31.45 -33.37 -25.16
N LEU A 327 -32.49 -32.95 -25.88
CA LEU A 327 -33.78 -32.54 -25.30
C LEU A 327 -34.84 -33.66 -25.42
N HIS A 328 -35.83 -33.66 -24.53
CA HIS A 328 -37.00 -34.54 -24.64
C HIS A 328 -37.78 -34.25 -25.94
N PRO A 329 -38.17 -35.28 -26.74
CA PRO A 329 -38.81 -35.09 -28.04
C PRO A 329 -39.96 -34.08 -28.08
N ASP A 330 -40.94 -34.19 -27.17
CA ASP A 330 -42.12 -33.29 -27.08
C ASP A 330 -41.77 -31.80 -26.90
N GLU A 331 -40.52 -31.48 -26.57
CA GLU A 331 -40.11 -30.13 -26.15
C GLU A 331 -39.10 -29.49 -27.11
N ILE A 332 -38.61 -30.26 -28.09
CA ILE A 332 -37.66 -29.79 -29.11
C ILE A 332 -38.21 -28.59 -29.89
N GLU A 333 -39.45 -28.66 -30.38
CA GLU A 333 -40.01 -27.61 -31.24
C GLU A 333 -40.23 -26.31 -30.45
N ARG A 334 -40.79 -26.42 -29.25
CA ARG A 334 -40.96 -25.32 -28.30
C ARG A 334 -39.62 -24.67 -27.90
N TYR A 335 -38.51 -25.42 -27.91
CA TYR A 335 -37.16 -24.86 -27.74
C TYR A 335 -36.66 -24.15 -29.00
N LYS A 336 -36.87 -24.72 -30.20
CA LYS A 336 -36.51 -24.07 -31.48
C LYS A 336 -37.22 -22.73 -31.67
N GLU A 337 -38.52 -22.66 -31.36
CA GLU A 337 -39.30 -21.41 -31.41
C GLU A 337 -38.68 -20.33 -30.52
N ALA A 338 -38.35 -20.68 -29.27
CA ALA A 338 -37.69 -19.77 -28.34
C ALA A 338 -36.28 -19.35 -28.82
N PHE A 339 -35.53 -20.25 -29.43
CA PHE A 339 -34.19 -20.00 -29.97
C PHE A 339 -34.23 -19.10 -31.22
N GLN A 340 -35.13 -19.36 -32.16
CA GLN A 340 -35.33 -18.50 -33.35
C GLN A 340 -35.85 -17.11 -32.96
N LYS A 341 -36.72 -17.02 -31.95
CA LYS A 341 -37.15 -15.72 -31.41
C LYS A 341 -35.96 -14.95 -30.85
N ALA A 342 -35.14 -15.56 -29.99
CA ALA A 342 -33.94 -14.94 -29.45
C ALA A 342 -32.95 -14.45 -30.53
N LEU A 343 -32.83 -15.18 -31.64
CA LEU A 343 -32.00 -14.78 -32.79
C LEU A 343 -32.58 -13.62 -33.63
N THR A 344 -33.89 -13.41 -33.60
CA THR A 344 -34.58 -12.40 -34.45
C THR A 344 -35.00 -11.14 -33.69
N THR A 345 -35.31 -11.24 -32.39
CA THR A 345 -35.64 -10.09 -31.51
C THR A 345 -34.51 -9.71 -30.56
N GLY A 346 -33.55 -10.61 -30.31
CA GLY A 346 -32.50 -10.43 -29.29
C GLY A 346 -32.93 -10.82 -27.87
N ASP A 347 -34.15 -11.35 -27.68
CA ASP A 347 -34.70 -11.68 -26.36
C ASP A 347 -33.94 -12.80 -25.61
N LEU A 348 -33.90 -12.71 -24.29
CA LEU A 348 -33.40 -13.75 -23.38
C LEU A 348 -34.24 -15.03 -23.48
N ILE A 349 -33.61 -16.17 -23.75
CA ILE A 349 -34.26 -17.49 -23.64
C ILE A 349 -34.47 -17.81 -22.15
N SER A 350 -35.65 -18.32 -21.77
CA SER A 350 -35.93 -18.87 -20.44
C SER A 350 -37.05 -19.90 -20.48
N ILE A 351 -36.75 -21.19 -20.28
CA ILE A 351 -37.70 -22.30 -20.50
C ILE A 351 -37.49 -23.47 -19.53
N LYS A 352 -38.58 -23.98 -18.94
CA LYS A 352 -38.61 -25.26 -18.21
C LYS A 352 -38.80 -26.42 -19.19
N LEU A 353 -37.84 -27.34 -19.24
CA LEU A 353 -37.77 -28.46 -20.17
C LEU A 353 -37.05 -29.66 -19.55
N ARG A 354 -37.00 -30.80 -20.24
CA ARG A 354 -36.41 -32.06 -19.80
C ARG A 354 -35.19 -32.39 -20.67
N ILE A 355 -34.01 -32.50 -20.05
CA ILE A 355 -32.76 -32.84 -20.73
C ILE A 355 -32.43 -34.32 -20.51
N LEU A 356 -31.99 -34.98 -21.58
CA LEU A 356 -31.52 -36.36 -21.58
C LEU A 356 -30.12 -36.46 -20.95
N LYS A 357 -29.97 -37.32 -19.95
CA LYS A 357 -28.68 -37.73 -19.40
C LYS A 357 -28.11 -38.92 -20.18
N ARG A 358 -26.79 -39.13 -20.08
CA ARG A 358 -26.11 -40.29 -20.69
C ARG A 358 -26.58 -41.65 -20.14
N ASP A 359 -27.29 -41.68 -19.00
CA ASP A 359 -27.93 -42.88 -18.44
C ASP A 359 -29.35 -43.16 -19.00
N GLY A 360 -29.81 -42.37 -19.97
CA GLY A 360 -31.12 -42.51 -20.61
C GLY A 360 -32.28 -41.86 -19.85
N LYS A 361 -32.05 -41.25 -18.67
CA LYS A 361 -33.11 -40.60 -17.89
C LYS A 361 -33.25 -39.12 -18.25
N TYR A 362 -34.48 -38.62 -18.13
CA TYR A 362 -34.81 -37.22 -18.32
C TYR A 362 -34.79 -36.45 -17.00
N LEU A 363 -34.04 -35.34 -16.96
CA LEU A 363 -33.96 -34.44 -15.83
C LEU A 363 -34.85 -33.21 -16.07
N PRO A 364 -35.84 -32.90 -15.20
CA PRO A 364 -36.63 -31.67 -15.32
C PRO A 364 -35.76 -30.47 -14.94
N VAL A 365 -35.44 -29.62 -15.92
CA VAL A 365 -34.55 -28.46 -15.75
C VAL A 365 -35.18 -27.16 -16.26
N ASN A 366 -34.46 -26.06 -16.05
CA ASN A 366 -34.76 -24.71 -16.53
C ASN A 366 -33.50 -24.17 -17.22
N ALA A 367 -33.62 -23.72 -18.47
CA ALA A 367 -32.50 -23.30 -19.32
C ALA A 367 -32.61 -21.83 -19.74
N LYS A 368 -31.47 -21.10 -19.81
CA LYS A 368 -31.38 -19.68 -20.19
C LYS A 368 -30.17 -19.36 -21.07
N GLY A 369 -30.23 -18.32 -21.91
CA GLY A 369 -29.08 -17.89 -22.73
C GLY A 369 -29.26 -16.58 -23.52
N ASN A 370 -28.13 -15.95 -23.88
CA ASN A 370 -27.99 -14.60 -24.47
C ASN A 370 -26.95 -14.56 -25.62
N LEU A 371 -27.02 -13.55 -26.50
CA LEU A 371 -26.08 -13.35 -27.62
C LEU A 371 -24.86 -12.47 -27.27
N ILE A 372 -23.71 -12.74 -27.89
CA ILE A 372 -22.43 -12.03 -27.75
C ILE A 372 -21.68 -11.92 -29.10
N ASN A 373 -20.75 -10.95 -29.23
CA ASN A 373 -19.83 -10.80 -30.36
C ASN A 373 -18.42 -11.30 -29.97
N ASP A 374 -17.83 -12.15 -30.79
CA ASP A 374 -16.52 -12.77 -30.56
C ASP A 374 -15.67 -12.74 -31.84
N GLN A 375 -14.67 -11.86 -31.85
CA GLN A 375 -13.78 -11.55 -32.99
C GLN A 375 -14.54 -11.21 -34.29
N GLY A 376 -15.65 -10.45 -34.17
CA GLY A 376 -16.47 -10.03 -35.32
C GLY A 376 -17.52 -11.05 -35.77
N ARG A 377 -17.84 -12.06 -34.96
CA ARG A 377 -18.88 -13.07 -35.23
C ARG A 377 -19.83 -13.22 -34.05
N LEU A 378 -21.14 -13.24 -34.31
CA LEU A 378 -22.18 -13.44 -33.29
C LEU A 378 -22.28 -14.91 -32.85
N ARG A 379 -22.47 -15.14 -31.55
CA ARG A 379 -22.55 -16.45 -30.88
C ARG A 379 -23.47 -16.35 -29.67
N LEU A 380 -24.08 -17.45 -29.22
CA LEU A 380 -24.95 -17.49 -28.04
C LEU A 380 -24.26 -18.19 -26.86
N ILE A 381 -24.53 -17.78 -25.62
CA ILE A 381 -23.99 -18.37 -24.39
C ILE A 381 -25.10 -18.61 -23.35
N GLY A 382 -25.11 -19.74 -22.64
CA GLY A 382 -26.22 -20.18 -21.79
C GLY A 382 -25.88 -21.11 -20.62
N ILE A 383 -26.88 -21.36 -19.75
CA ILE A 383 -26.83 -22.03 -18.43
C ILE A 383 -28.12 -22.85 -18.15
N VAL A 384 -28.07 -23.92 -17.35
CA VAL A 384 -29.12 -24.95 -17.16
C VAL A 384 -29.24 -25.47 -15.69
N ARG A 385 -30.44 -25.80 -15.14
CA ARG A 385 -30.67 -26.14 -13.69
C ARG A 385 -31.92 -26.99 -13.33
N ASP A 386 -31.84 -27.97 -12.41
CA ASP A 386 -32.82 -29.06 -12.03
C ASP A 386 -34.01 -28.68 -11.08
N LEU A 387 -35.09 -29.49 -11.02
CA LEU A 387 -36.42 -29.24 -10.40
C LEU A 387 -37.25 -30.53 -10.01
N SER A 388 -36.99 -31.24 -8.90
CA SER A 388 -37.62 -32.58 -8.66
C SER A 388 -37.95 -33.03 -7.20
N ARG A 389 -38.60 -32.20 -6.34
CA ARG A 389 -38.65 -32.47 -4.87
C ARG A 389 -39.96 -32.32 -4.04
N GLU A 390 -41.12 -31.95 -4.59
CA GLU A 390 -42.18 -31.30 -3.75
C GLU A 390 -43.12 -32.18 -2.88
N GLU A 391 -43.47 -33.42 -3.24
CA GLU A 391 -44.71 -34.04 -2.68
C GLU A 391 -44.64 -34.67 -1.26
N LYS A 392 -43.46 -34.97 -0.70
CA LYS A 392 -43.31 -35.74 0.57
C LYS A 392 -43.55 -34.93 1.86
N ALA A 393 -44.50 -33.98 1.85
CA ALA A 393 -44.49 -32.86 2.80
C ALA A 393 -45.50 -32.90 3.96
N LYS A 394 -46.56 -33.72 3.92
CA LYS A 394 -47.81 -33.40 4.66
C LYS A 394 -47.93 -33.96 6.10
N GLU A 395 -47.45 -35.16 6.40
CA GLU A 395 -47.62 -35.75 7.75
C GLU A 395 -46.64 -35.17 8.79
N LYS A 396 -45.49 -34.64 8.33
CA LYS A 396 -44.47 -33.97 9.17
C LYS A 396 -44.92 -32.61 9.74
N ILE A 397 -46.22 -32.35 9.77
CA ILE A 397 -46.85 -31.09 10.20
C ILE A 397 -47.42 -31.19 11.62
N GLN A 398 -48.03 -32.32 12.03
CA GLN A 398 -48.77 -32.35 13.29
C GLN A 398 -47.87 -32.34 14.55
N ARG A 399 -46.89 -33.26 14.64
CA ARG A 399 -45.89 -33.31 15.75
C ARG A 399 -45.08 -32.01 15.85
N ARG A 400 -44.97 -31.26 14.74
CA ARG A 400 -44.33 -29.95 14.66
C ARG A 400 -45.08 -28.85 15.43
N LEU A 401 -46.41 -28.91 15.53
CA LEU A 401 -47.23 -27.85 16.14
C LEU A 401 -47.05 -27.71 17.65
N GLU A 402 -46.85 -28.81 18.37
CA GLU A 402 -46.63 -28.77 19.83
C GLU A 402 -45.20 -28.31 20.14
N PHE A 403 -44.25 -28.78 19.33
CA PHE A 403 -42.89 -28.30 19.33
C PHE A 403 -42.78 -26.79 18.99
N GLU A 404 -43.56 -26.30 18.02
CA GLU A 404 -43.66 -24.87 17.68
C GLU A 404 -44.17 -24.01 18.86
N ARG A 405 -44.96 -24.57 19.79
CA ARG A 405 -45.34 -23.85 21.03
C ARG A 405 -44.20 -23.73 22.03
N LEU A 406 -43.40 -24.79 22.21
CA LEU A 406 -42.19 -24.74 23.04
C LEU A 406 -41.22 -23.69 22.46
N ILE A 407 -40.96 -23.76 21.15
CA ILE A 407 -40.16 -22.78 20.41
C ILE A 407 -40.73 -21.37 20.53
N SER A 408 -42.05 -21.16 20.43
CA SER A 408 -42.65 -19.83 20.58
C SER A 408 -42.44 -19.26 21.99
N LYS A 409 -42.58 -20.08 23.03
CA LYS A 409 -42.34 -19.67 24.43
C LYS A 409 -40.87 -19.32 24.64
N ILE A 410 -39.96 -20.20 24.24
CA ILE A 410 -38.52 -20.00 24.31
C ILE A 410 -38.12 -18.73 23.53
N SER A 411 -38.53 -18.60 22.27
CA SER A 411 -38.28 -17.43 21.41
C SER A 411 -38.76 -16.11 22.02
N SER A 412 -39.94 -16.11 22.69
CA SER A 412 -40.48 -14.90 23.30
C SER A 412 -39.63 -14.35 24.45
N ARG A 413 -38.93 -15.21 25.23
CA ARG A 413 -37.98 -14.75 26.26
C ARG A 413 -36.78 -13.99 25.68
N PHE A 414 -36.43 -14.27 24.42
CA PHE A 414 -35.25 -13.72 23.76
C PHE A 414 -35.49 -12.39 23.04
N VAL A 415 -36.73 -11.88 23.09
CA VAL A 415 -37.15 -10.57 22.57
C VAL A 415 -37.17 -9.56 23.73
N GLY A 416 -36.23 -8.61 23.71
CA GLY A 416 -36.14 -7.56 24.75
C GLY A 416 -35.37 -7.97 26.01
N ILE A 417 -34.37 -8.85 25.88
CA ILE A 417 -33.50 -9.30 26.99
C ILE A 417 -32.92 -8.10 27.77
N ILE A 418 -33.02 -8.16 29.11
CA ILE A 418 -32.37 -7.24 30.05
C ILE A 418 -31.18 -7.93 30.74
N ASP A 419 -31.36 -9.16 31.22
CA ASP A 419 -30.28 -10.05 31.68
C ASP A 419 -30.19 -11.28 30.77
N PHE A 420 -28.98 -11.59 30.29
CA PHE A 420 -28.72 -12.72 29.40
C PHE A 420 -28.72 -14.06 30.14
N ASN A 421 -28.18 -14.10 31.37
CA ASN A 421 -27.86 -15.35 32.06
C ASN A 421 -29.13 -16.00 32.61
N GLU A 422 -29.99 -15.22 33.28
CA GLU A 422 -31.32 -15.65 33.76
C GLU A 422 -32.15 -16.28 32.62
N VAL A 423 -32.04 -15.71 31.42
CA VAL A 423 -32.80 -16.12 30.24
C VAL A 423 -32.27 -17.44 29.63
N ILE A 424 -30.98 -17.77 29.81
CA ILE A 424 -30.45 -19.11 29.53
C ILE A 424 -30.95 -20.12 30.58
N ASP A 425 -30.84 -19.80 31.88
CA ASP A 425 -31.25 -20.70 32.98
C ASP A 425 -32.74 -21.09 32.90
N LEU A 426 -33.61 -20.12 32.62
CA LEU A 426 -35.04 -20.34 32.39
C LEU A 426 -35.34 -21.19 31.14
N THR A 427 -34.42 -21.24 30.18
CA THR A 427 -34.53 -22.07 28.97
C THR A 427 -34.01 -23.49 29.23
N LEU A 428 -32.89 -23.65 29.94
CA LEU A 428 -32.40 -24.95 30.43
C LEU A 428 -33.50 -25.69 31.20
N LYS A 429 -34.16 -24.98 32.12
CA LYS A 429 -35.30 -25.48 32.90
C LYS A 429 -36.46 -25.95 32.03
N ASP A 430 -36.95 -25.09 31.13
CA ASP A 430 -38.08 -25.41 30.24
C ASP A 430 -37.81 -26.64 29.36
N MET A 431 -36.58 -26.76 28.83
CA MET A 431 -36.18 -27.87 27.99
C MET A 431 -36.04 -29.18 28.77
N ALA A 432 -35.35 -29.15 29.92
CA ALA A 432 -35.22 -30.31 30.80
C ALA A 432 -36.59 -30.81 31.26
N GLN A 433 -37.54 -29.91 31.55
CA GLN A 433 -38.91 -30.28 31.91
C GLN A 433 -39.70 -30.91 30.75
N PHE A 434 -39.49 -30.50 29.49
CA PHE A 434 -40.17 -31.10 28.34
C PHE A 434 -39.72 -32.56 28.10
N ILE A 435 -38.42 -32.84 28.21
CA ILE A 435 -37.87 -34.20 28.06
C ILE A 435 -37.83 -35.00 29.37
N ASN A 436 -38.34 -34.45 30.48
CA ASN A 436 -38.33 -35.06 31.81
C ASN A 436 -36.91 -35.44 32.33
N ALA A 437 -35.91 -34.59 32.06
CA ALA A 437 -34.56 -34.72 32.61
C ALA A 437 -34.42 -34.08 34.01
N SER A 438 -33.47 -34.58 34.81
CA SER A 438 -33.25 -34.14 36.20
C SER A 438 -32.30 -32.94 36.35
N LYS A 439 -31.44 -32.71 35.36
CA LYS A 439 -30.46 -31.62 35.27
C LYS A 439 -30.37 -31.17 33.81
N GLY A 440 -30.09 -29.89 33.56
CA GLY A 440 -29.78 -29.35 32.24
C GLY A 440 -28.73 -28.25 32.31
N TYR A 441 -27.73 -28.25 31.44
CA TYR A 441 -26.55 -27.40 31.59
C TYR A 441 -25.90 -27.01 30.25
N LEU A 442 -25.12 -25.93 30.26
CA LEU A 442 -24.47 -25.35 29.08
C LEU A 442 -22.94 -25.30 29.25
N PHE A 443 -22.24 -26.23 28.63
CA PHE A 443 -20.79 -26.13 28.46
C PHE A 443 -20.46 -25.26 27.26
N LEU A 444 -19.57 -24.28 27.43
CA LEU A 444 -18.94 -23.54 26.35
C LEU A 444 -17.43 -23.78 26.34
N PHE A 445 -16.83 -23.75 25.16
CA PHE A 445 -15.39 -23.85 24.96
C PHE A 445 -14.72 -22.47 25.04
N ASP A 446 -13.43 -22.43 25.39
CA ASP A 446 -12.61 -21.22 25.29
C ASP A 446 -12.31 -20.84 23.83
N GLU A 447 -11.72 -19.66 23.60
CA GLU A 447 -11.40 -19.18 22.23
C GLU A 447 -10.47 -20.13 21.46
N ASN A 448 -9.56 -20.83 22.14
CA ASN A 448 -8.60 -21.77 21.51
C ASN A 448 -9.13 -23.21 21.43
N LYS A 449 -10.14 -23.55 22.24
CA LYS A 449 -10.76 -24.89 22.35
C LYS A 449 -9.82 -25.94 22.91
N ASP A 450 -8.97 -25.52 23.85
CA ASP A 450 -8.20 -26.40 24.73
C ASP A 450 -9.01 -26.78 25.98
N TYR A 451 -9.96 -25.95 26.41
CA TYR A 451 -10.74 -26.10 27.64
C TYR A 451 -12.24 -25.89 27.44
N MET A 452 -13.04 -26.48 28.33
CA MET A 452 -14.49 -26.26 28.42
C MET A 452 -14.93 -25.93 29.84
N ASN A 453 -15.94 -25.08 29.96
CA ASN A 453 -16.42 -24.53 31.22
C ASN A 453 -17.94 -24.70 31.32
N ASN A 454 -18.46 -25.16 32.46
CA ASN A 454 -19.90 -25.17 32.71
C ASN A 454 -20.36 -23.72 32.98
N THR A 455 -21.10 -23.12 32.06
CA THR A 455 -21.42 -21.68 32.14
C THR A 455 -22.78 -21.39 32.78
N HIS A 456 -23.73 -22.32 32.70
CA HIS A 456 -25.10 -22.21 33.19
C HIS A 456 -25.60 -23.61 33.53
N GLU A 457 -26.28 -23.79 34.67
CA GLU A 457 -26.76 -25.09 35.15
C GLU A 457 -28.12 -24.93 35.84
N TRP A 458 -29.10 -25.74 35.42
CA TRP A 458 -30.36 -25.93 36.11
C TRP A 458 -30.45 -27.35 36.68
N CYS A 459 -30.85 -27.44 37.96
CA CYS A 459 -31.07 -28.71 38.67
C CYS A 459 -32.54 -28.83 39.12
N ALA A 460 -33.12 -30.03 39.01
CA ALA A 460 -34.38 -30.35 39.64
C ALA A 460 -34.25 -30.44 41.17
N GLU A 461 -35.38 -30.33 41.88
CA GLU A 461 -35.41 -30.39 43.33
C GLU A 461 -34.78 -31.69 43.87
N GLY A 462 -33.88 -31.55 44.84
CA GLY A 462 -33.09 -32.64 45.41
C GLY A 462 -31.82 -33.05 44.63
N VAL A 463 -31.45 -32.35 43.55
CA VAL A 463 -30.19 -32.59 42.81
C VAL A 463 -29.17 -31.49 43.13
N LYS A 464 -27.90 -31.83 43.42
CA LYS A 464 -26.85 -30.84 43.68
C LYS A 464 -26.33 -30.18 42.38
N PRO A 465 -26.11 -28.85 42.38
CA PRO A 465 -25.40 -28.17 41.30
C PRO A 465 -23.89 -28.44 41.39
N GLN A 466 -23.24 -28.50 40.24
CA GLN A 466 -21.80 -28.77 40.06
C GLN A 466 -21.10 -27.70 39.20
N ILE A 467 -21.79 -26.61 38.84
CA ILE A 467 -21.27 -25.53 37.99
C ILE A 467 -19.88 -25.02 38.43
N ASN A 468 -19.67 -24.80 39.73
CA ASN A 468 -18.38 -24.29 40.24
C ASN A 468 -17.25 -25.32 40.24
N GLU A 469 -17.58 -26.61 40.14
CA GLU A 469 -16.62 -27.72 40.16
C GLU A 469 -16.18 -28.11 38.73
N LEU A 470 -17.04 -27.87 37.74
CA LEU A 470 -16.87 -28.26 36.34
C LEU A 470 -16.34 -27.10 35.47
N GLN A 471 -15.21 -26.51 35.89
CA GLN A 471 -14.49 -25.44 35.21
C GLN A 471 -13.13 -25.91 34.67
N GLU A 472 -12.60 -25.20 33.67
CA GLU A 472 -11.28 -25.41 33.04
C GLU A 472 -11.01 -26.88 32.65
N ILE A 473 -12.03 -27.62 32.23
CA ILE A 473 -11.91 -29.05 31.90
C ILE A 473 -11.18 -29.17 30.56
N PRO A 474 -10.01 -29.84 30.48
CA PRO A 474 -9.26 -29.91 29.23
C PRO A 474 -10.01 -30.77 28.21
N ILE A 475 -10.33 -30.21 27.04
CA ILE A 475 -11.07 -30.87 25.94
C ILE A 475 -10.35 -32.16 25.47
N GLN A 476 -9.05 -32.28 25.75
CA GLN A 476 -8.24 -33.44 25.46
C GLN A 476 -8.49 -34.66 26.37
N THR A 477 -9.19 -34.56 27.50
CA THR A 477 -9.58 -35.75 28.30
C THR A 477 -10.76 -36.45 27.63
N LEU A 478 -11.76 -35.69 27.19
CA LEU A 478 -13.05 -36.17 26.67
C LEU A 478 -13.04 -36.46 25.16
N LYS A 479 -11.98 -37.11 24.65
CA LYS A 479 -11.75 -37.33 23.21
C LYS A 479 -12.89 -38.04 22.47
N TRP A 480 -13.66 -38.91 23.15
CA TRP A 480 -14.82 -39.59 22.55
C TRP A 480 -16.03 -38.65 22.44
N TRP A 481 -16.40 -37.95 23.53
CA TRP A 481 -17.49 -36.97 23.57
C TRP A 481 -17.32 -35.90 22.50
N ILE A 482 -16.14 -35.26 22.50
CA ILE A 482 -15.78 -34.20 21.57
C ILE A 482 -15.77 -34.71 20.11
N LYS A 483 -15.49 -35.99 19.89
CA LYS A 483 -15.60 -36.60 18.55
C LYS A 483 -17.06 -36.77 18.10
N GLN A 484 -17.99 -37.18 18.96
CA GLN A 484 -19.41 -37.29 18.56
C GLN A 484 -20.03 -35.92 18.31
N LEU A 485 -19.81 -34.96 19.22
CA LEU A 485 -20.31 -33.59 19.08
C LEU A 485 -19.76 -32.91 17.82
N LYS A 486 -18.47 -33.11 17.48
CA LYS A 486 -17.87 -32.61 16.22
C LYS A 486 -18.36 -33.33 14.96
N LEU A 487 -18.97 -34.51 15.08
CA LEU A 487 -19.67 -35.19 13.98
C LEU A 487 -21.14 -34.71 13.85
N ASN A 488 -21.54 -33.69 14.61
CA ASN A 488 -22.95 -33.26 14.77
C ASN A 488 -23.87 -34.44 15.16
N SER A 489 -23.31 -35.42 15.86
CA SER A 489 -24.03 -36.56 16.40
C SER A 489 -24.44 -36.22 17.82
N LEU A 490 -25.75 -36.26 18.08
CA LEU A 490 -26.26 -36.18 19.44
C LEU A 490 -25.71 -37.36 20.25
N ILE A 491 -25.33 -37.11 21.51
CA ILE A 491 -24.93 -38.18 22.42
C ILE A 491 -26.17 -38.55 23.22
N HIS A 492 -26.70 -39.75 23.02
CA HIS A 492 -27.80 -40.33 23.79
C HIS A 492 -27.32 -41.64 24.39
N ILE A 493 -27.24 -41.71 25.71
CA ILE A 493 -26.80 -42.88 26.46
C ILE A 493 -27.89 -43.20 27.49
N THR A 494 -28.54 -44.34 27.32
CA THR A 494 -29.71 -44.78 28.11
C THR A 494 -29.35 -45.65 29.31
N LYS A 495 -28.06 -45.98 29.49
CA LYS A 495 -27.56 -46.93 30.48
C LYS A 495 -26.30 -46.43 31.20
N PRO A 496 -26.18 -46.62 32.52
CA PRO A 496 -25.00 -46.20 33.28
C PRO A 496 -23.69 -46.90 32.86
N ASP A 497 -23.77 -48.09 32.25
CA ASP A 497 -22.60 -48.91 31.91
C ASP A 497 -22.02 -48.59 30.51
N ASP A 498 -22.77 -47.84 29.69
CA ASP A 498 -22.33 -47.33 28.39
C ASP A 498 -21.65 -45.94 28.51
N LEU A 499 -21.68 -45.32 29.69
CA LEU A 499 -20.95 -44.10 30.03
C LEU A 499 -19.43 -44.31 29.92
N LYS A 500 -18.74 -43.30 29.38
CA LYS A 500 -17.28 -43.34 29.16
C LYS A 500 -16.63 -42.13 29.80
N ILE A 501 -16.34 -42.29 31.10
CA ILE A 501 -15.56 -41.42 31.99
C ILE A 501 -15.83 -39.94 31.74
N PHE A 502 -16.89 -39.43 32.36
CA PHE A 502 -17.08 -37.99 32.52
C PHE A 502 -16.48 -37.53 33.86
N PRO A 503 -15.93 -36.30 34.01
CA PRO A 503 -15.12 -35.95 35.19
C PRO A 503 -15.89 -35.92 36.52
N SER A 504 -17.23 -35.92 36.47
CA SER A 504 -18.11 -35.97 37.64
C SER A 504 -18.29 -37.38 38.23
N GLU A 505 -17.73 -38.43 37.63
CA GLU A 505 -17.92 -39.82 38.07
C GLU A 505 -16.92 -40.31 39.16
N GLU A 506 -15.92 -39.50 39.56
CA GLU A 506 -14.92 -39.92 40.58
C GLU A 506 -15.39 -39.74 42.05
N SER A 507 -16.61 -39.24 42.29
CA SER A 507 -17.18 -39.13 43.63
C SER A 507 -17.75 -40.46 44.13
N ASN A 508 -17.22 -40.96 45.25
CA ASN A 508 -17.61 -42.26 45.84
C ASN A 508 -18.96 -42.22 46.59
N GLN A 509 -20.03 -41.73 45.96
CA GLN A 509 -21.40 -41.72 46.50
C GLN A 509 -22.42 -42.16 45.43
N ASP A 510 -22.94 -43.38 45.57
CA ASP A 510 -23.89 -44.00 44.61
C ASP A 510 -25.18 -43.20 44.37
N GLU A 511 -25.54 -42.27 45.26
CA GLU A 511 -26.78 -41.48 45.18
C GLU A 511 -26.75 -40.40 44.08
N GLU A 512 -25.58 -40.05 43.52
CA GLU A 512 -25.43 -38.95 42.55
C GLU A 512 -24.93 -39.38 41.16
N ARG A 513 -24.79 -40.69 40.91
CA ARG A 513 -24.32 -41.22 39.60
C ARG A 513 -25.37 -40.98 38.49
N ILE A 514 -24.90 -40.46 37.36
CA ILE A 514 -25.69 -40.27 36.13
C ILE A 514 -26.20 -41.62 35.61
N LYS A 515 -27.49 -41.70 35.26
CA LYS A 515 -28.15 -42.93 34.77
C LYS A 515 -28.49 -42.87 33.29
N SER A 516 -28.83 -41.69 32.78
CA SER A 516 -28.95 -41.42 31.35
C SER A 516 -28.55 -39.98 31.04
N ILE A 517 -27.99 -39.76 29.85
CA ILE A 517 -27.46 -38.46 29.41
C ILE A 517 -27.79 -38.22 27.95
N LEU A 518 -28.17 -36.97 27.66
CA LEU A 518 -28.48 -36.46 26.33
C LEU A 518 -27.74 -35.14 26.09
N ALA A 519 -26.79 -35.13 25.17
CA ALA A 519 -26.04 -33.92 24.81
C ALA A 519 -26.25 -33.53 23.34
N PHE A 520 -26.72 -32.30 23.15
CA PHE A 520 -26.86 -31.63 21.87
C PHE A 520 -25.66 -30.70 21.64
N PRO A 521 -24.93 -30.81 20.52
CA PRO A 521 -23.90 -29.84 20.19
C PRO A 521 -24.51 -28.45 19.96
N ILE A 522 -23.84 -27.40 20.48
CA ILE A 522 -24.16 -26.01 20.14
C ILE A 522 -23.18 -25.54 19.07
N PHE A 523 -23.73 -25.21 17.91
CA PHE A 523 -23.02 -24.61 16.81
C PHE A 523 -23.34 -23.12 16.74
N ILE A 524 -22.32 -22.32 16.40
CA ILE A 524 -22.50 -20.96 15.89
C ILE A 524 -21.97 -20.99 14.46
N LYS A 525 -22.85 -20.72 13.48
CA LYS A 525 -22.64 -21.10 12.07
C LYS A 525 -22.33 -22.60 11.98
N ASP A 526 -21.19 -22.99 11.44
CA ASP A 526 -20.74 -24.39 11.34
C ASP A 526 -19.74 -24.77 12.45
N GLU A 527 -19.50 -23.89 13.42
CA GLU A 527 -18.45 -24.06 14.41
C GLU A 527 -18.99 -24.52 15.77
N LEU A 528 -18.53 -25.69 16.24
CA LEU A 528 -18.90 -26.22 17.56
C LEU A 528 -18.30 -25.34 18.66
N MET A 529 -19.17 -24.63 19.39
CA MET A 529 -18.80 -23.70 20.46
C MET A 529 -18.99 -24.29 21.87
N GLY A 530 -19.66 -25.44 21.96
CA GLY A 530 -20.02 -26.04 23.24
C GLY A 530 -21.07 -27.13 23.06
N PHE A 531 -21.75 -27.48 24.14
CA PHE A 531 -22.91 -28.38 24.11
C PHE A 531 -23.89 -28.09 25.23
N LEU A 532 -25.15 -28.35 24.91
CA LEU A 532 -26.29 -28.36 25.82
C LEU A 532 -26.50 -29.81 26.28
N GLY A 533 -26.29 -30.08 27.57
CA GLY A 533 -26.46 -31.41 28.15
C GLY A 533 -27.69 -31.49 29.05
N PHE A 534 -28.28 -32.69 29.13
CA PHE A 534 -29.40 -33.03 30.00
C PHE A 534 -29.21 -34.43 30.60
N ASP A 535 -29.27 -34.51 31.93
CA ASP A 535 -28.97 -35.74 32.67
C ASP A 535 -30.16 -36.18 33.52
N ASP A 536 -30.39 -37.48 33.59
CA ASP A 536 -31.20 -38.09 34.64
C ASP A 536 -30.31 -38.86 35.62
N VAL A 537 -30.28 -38.40 36.88
CA VAL A 537 -29.66 -39.11 38.03
C VAL A 537 -30.69 -39.91 38.82
N LYS A 538 -31.98 -39.74 38.54
CA LYS A 538 -33.10 -40.38 39.26
C LYS A 538 -33.52 -41.67 38.57
N ALA A 539 -33.77 -41.65 37.25
CA ALA A 539 -34.17 -42.81 36.45
C ALA A 539 -33.31 -42.99 35.18
N THR A 540 -33.48 -44.13 34.50
CA THR A 540 -32.96 -44.36 33.13
C THR A 540 -34.02 -43.95 32.10
N GLN A 541 -33.63 -43.19 31.07
CA GLN A 541 -34.51 -42.69 30.02
C GLN A 541 -34.10 -43.25 28.65
N ASP A 542 -35.06 -43.28 27.71
CA ASP A 542 -34.84 -43.61 26.29
C ASP A 542 -35.70 -42.64 25.45
N TRP A 543 -35.09 -41.59 24.92
CA TRP A 543 -35.77 -40.47 24.26
C TRP A 543 -36.01 -40.72 22.76
N ASP A 544 -37.22 -40.42 22.27
CA ASP A 544 -37.66 -40.69 20.88
C ASP A 544 -36.83 -39.90 19.84
N LEU A 545 -36.25 -40.61 18.87
CA LEU A 545 -35.44 -40.09 17.78
C LEU A 545 -36.12 -38.98 16.97
N ASP A 546 -37.45 -39.03 16.80
CA ASP A 546 -38.19 -37.97 16.09
C ASP A 546 -38.22 -36.66 16.88
N ASP A 547 -38.25 -36.72 18.21
CA ASP A 547 -38.17 -35.52 19.08
C ASP A 547 -36.72 -35.07 19.25
N LEU A 548 -35.74 -35.98 19.21
CA LEU A 548 -34.32 -35.64 19.28
C LEU A 548 -33.84 -34.78 18.09
N GLU A 549 -34.38 -34.97 16.89
CA GLU A 549 -34.15 -34.03 15.77
C GLU A 549 -34.85 -32.68 15.97
N LEU A 550 -36.02 -32.64 16.64
CA LEU A 550 -36.70 -31.38 16.97
C LEU A 550 -35.90 -30.58 18.01
N PHE A 551 -35.29 -31.24 19.00
CA PHE A 551 -34.46 -30.62 20.03
C PHE A 551 -33.14 -29.98 19.55
N ARG A 552 -32.86 -30.06 18.25
CA ARG A 552 -31.84 -29.21 17.60
C ARG A 552 -32.27 -27.75 17.57
N ILE A 553 -33.55 -27.47 17.28
CA ILE A 553 -34.02 -26.10 17.02
C ILE A 553 -33.91 -25.17 18.26
N PRO A 554 -34.11 -25.60 19.53
CA PRO A 554 -33.86 -24.74 20.68
C PRO A 554 -32.36 -24.63 21.00
N SER A 555 -31.55 -25.65 20.68
CA SER A 555 -30.07 -25.57 20.72
C SER A 555 -29.54 -24.56 19.68
N GLU A 556 -30.11 -24.56 18.48
CA GLU A 556 -29.87 -23.56 17.43
C GLU A 556 -30.36 -22.16 17.86
N LEU A 557 -31.48 -22.03 18.56
CA LEU A 557 -31.88 -20.75 19.17
C LEU A 557 -30.83 -20.28 20.18
N MET A 558 -30.38 -21.12 21.12
CA MET A 558 -29.28 -20.77 22.03
C MET A 558 -28.02 -20.35 21.26
N GLY A 559 -27.66 -21.08 20.20
CA GLY A 559 -26.57 -20.75 19.28
C GLY A 559 -26.73 -19.37 18.63
N ASN A 560 -27.92 -19.01 18.13
CA ASN A 560 -28.23 -17.71 17.55
C ASN A 560 -28.17 -16.54 18.57
N ILE A 561 -28.35 -16.82 19.85
CA ILE A 561 -28.40 -15.81 20.93
C ILE A 561 -27.02 -15.61 21.54
N LEU A 562 -26.26 -16.69 21.69
CA LEU A 562 -24.81 -16.65 21.85
C LEU A 562 -24.17 -15.93 20.66
N GLU A 563 -24.60 -16.18 19.43
CA GLU A 563 -24.14 -15.42 18.26
C GLU A 563 -24.51 -13.95 18.40
N ARG A 564 -25.74 -13.59 18.75
CA ARG A 564 -26.13 -12.18 18.95
C ARG A 564 -25.24 -11.50 20.01
N LYS A 565 -25.00 -12.15 21.15
CA LYS A 565 -24.14 -11.61 22.22
C LYS A 565 -22.69 -11.46 21.75
N PHE A 566 -22.10 -12.52 21.20
CA PHE A 566 -20.74 -12.46 20.65
C PHE A 566 -20.62 -11.48 19.47
N ALA A 567 -21.68 -11.26 18.69
CA ALA A 567 -21.72 -10.26 17.63
C ALA A 567 -21.83 -8.83 18.18
N GLU A 568 -22.57 -8.60 19.27
CA GLU A 568 -22.60 -7.31 19.99
C GLU A 568 -21.26 -7.01 20.68
N GLU A 569 -20.59 -8.02 21.24
CA GLU A 569 -19.25 -7.92 21.83
C GLU A 569 -18.16 -7.74 20.76
N THR A 570 -18.30 -8.41 19.61
CA THR A 570 -17.47 -8.21 18.41
C THR A 570 -17.69 -6.82 17.79
N LEU A 571 -18.93 -6.34 17.75
CA LEU A 571 -19.28 -4.98 17.29
C LEU A 571 -18.65 -3.92 18.20
N LYS A 572 -18.79 -4.08 19.52
CA LYS A 572 -18.23 -3.17 20.53
C LYS A 572 -16.70 -3.15 20.51
N SER A 573 -16.05 -4.30 20.35
CA SER A 573 -14.59 -4.37 20.20
C SER A 573 -14.12 -3.81 18.84
N SER A 574 -14.86 -4.06 17.76
CA SER A 574 -14.63 -3.48 16.43
C SER A 574 -14.79 -1.95 16.41
N GLU A 575 -15.79 -1.38 17.08
CA GLU A 575 -15.98 0.07 17.21
C GLU A 575 -14.82 0.71 17.98
N ASN A 576 -14.43 0.11 19.13
CA ASN A 576 -13.27 0.57 19.90
C ASN A 576 -11.97 0.50 19.10
N LEU A 577 -11.78 -0.56 18.32
CA LEU A 577 -10.67 -0.70 17.37
C LEU A 577 -10.70 0.40 16.30
N LEU A 578 -11.81 0.65 15.63
CA LEU A 578 -11.93 1.69 14.60
C LEU A 578 -11.70 3.09 15.17
N ARG A 579 -12.22 3.39 16.37
CA ARG A 579 -11.92 4.64 17.13
C ARG A 579 -10.43 4.72 17.47
N GLY A 580 -9.82 3.62 17.89
CA GLY A 580 -8.37 3.49 18.13
C GLY A 580 -7.54 3.79 16.89
N ILE A 581 -7.83 3.12 15.77
CA ILE A 581 -7.21 3.36 14.45
C ILE A 581 -7.26 4.84 14.10
N ILE A 582 -8.45 5.43 14.12
CA ILE A 582 -8.68 6.81 13.70
C ILE A 582 -7.95 7.81 14.62
N SER A 583 -7.78 7.49 15.91
CA SER A 583 -7.03 8.31 16.86
C SER A 583 -5.51 8.30 16.66
N THR A 584 -4.97 7.32 15.94
CA THR A 584 -3.51 7.14 15.71
C THR A 584 -3.01 7.61 14.35
N ILE A 585 -3.92 7.94 13.42
CA ILE A 585 -3.55 8.48 12.10
C ILE A 585 -2.77 9.80 12.28
N PRO A 586 -1.55 9.95 11.72
CA PRO A 586 -0.74 11.15 11.94
C PRO A 586 -1.20 12.39 11.15
N GLU A 587 -2.13 12.22 10.20
CA GLU A 587 -2.76 13.34 9.48
C GLU A 587 -3.75 14.11 10.37
N TYR A 588 -3.95 15.39 10.06
CA TYR A 588 -4.96 16.22 10.68
C TYR A 588 -6.31 16.01 9.95
N LEU A 589 -7.28 15.36 10.59
CA LEU A 589 -8.56 14.98 9.96
C LEU A 589 -9.75 15.76 10.55
N SER A 590 -10.61 16.28 9.67
CA SER A 590 -11.84 16.99 10.03
C SER A 590 -12.97 16.63 9.07
N ILE A 591 -14.18 16.46 9.59
CA ILE A 591 -15.40 16.21 8.82
C ILE A 591 -16.28 17.44 8.91
N VAL A 592 -16.79 17.89 7.76
CA VAL A 592 -17.50 19.16 7.60
C VAL A 592 -18.76 18.95 6.75
N ASP A 593 -19.86 19.59 7.12
CA ASP A 593 -21.12 19.54 6.35
C ASP A 593 -21.11 20.52 5.14
N PRO A 594 -22.10 20.46 4.23
CA PRO A 594 -22.23 21.41 3.12
C PRO A 594 -22.41 22.87 3.55
N ASN A 595 -22.81 23.11 4.81
CA ASN A 595 -22.92 24.44 5.41
C ASN A 595 -21.62 24.92 6.06
N PHE A 596 -20.50 24.23 5.86
CA PHE A 596 -19.18 24.50 6.44
C PHE A 596 -19.09 24.34 7.98
N ASN A 597 -20.04 23.68 8.64
CA ASN A 597 -19.96 23.32 10.06
C ASN A 597 -19.02 22.13 10.25
N VAL A 598 -18.08 22.20 11.19
CA VAL A 598 -17.24 21.06 11.58
C VAL A 598 -18.08 20.10 12.44
N ILE A 599 -18.30 18.89 11.93
CA ILE A 599 -19.09 17.83 12.57
C ILE A 599 -18.21 16.97 13.49
N TRP A 600 -16.98 16.67 13.09
CA TRP A 600 -16.09 15.80 13.85
C TRP A 600 -14.61 16.08 13.52
N VAL A 601 -13.70 15.81 14.46
CA VAL A 601 -12.24 15.92 14.25
C VAL A 601 -11.46 14.82 14.96
N ASN A 602 -10.29 14.46 14.44
CA ASN A 602 -9.38 13.53 15.12
C ASN A 602 -8.54 14.19 16.22
N LYS A 603 -7.82 13.36 16.99
CA LYS A 603 -6.94 13.78 18.09
C LYS A 603 -5.87 14.78 17.65
N GLN A 604 -5.39 14.66 16.42
CA GLN A 604 -4.32 15.45 15.83
C GLN A 604 -4.79 16.91 15.62
N ILE A 605 -6.01 17.13 15.13
CA ILE A 605 -6.62 18.47 15.13
C ILE A 605 -6.77 19.02 16.55
N LYS A 606 -7.21 18.19 17.52
CA LYS A 606 -7.31 18.61 18.94
C LYS A 606 -5.93 19.04 19.53
N THR A 607 -4.81 18.51 19.03
CA THR A 607 -3.46 18.99 19.43
C THR A 607 -3.01 20.27 18.71
N LEU A 608 -3.53 20.56 17.52
CA LEU A 608 -3.17 21.75 16.75
C LEU A 608 -3.97 23.01 17.19
N ILE A 609 -5.18 22.83 17.71
CA ILE A 609 -6.14 23.92 17.94
C ILE A 609 -6.61 23.90 19.40
N LYS A 610 -6.28 24.97 20.14
CA LYS A 610 -6.55 25.14 21.58
C LYS A 610 -8.04 25.31 21.95
N THR A 611 -8.97 25.16 21.02
CA THR A 611 -10.42 25.26 21.27
C THR A 611 -11.15 24.16 20.51
N ASN A 612 -12.22 23.60 21.08
CA ASN A 612 -13.04 22.59 20.40
C ASN A 612 -13.57 23.15 19.05
N PRO A 613 -13.25 22.54 17.90
CA PRO A 613 -13.70 23.02 16.59
C PRO A 613 -15.13 22.57 16.24
N VAL A 614 -15.66 21.53 16.89
CA VAL A 614 -16.95 20.92 16.56
C VAL A 614 -18.10 21.92 16.76
N GLY A 615 -19.13 21.83 15.91
CA GLY A 615 -20.29 22.73 15.89
C GLY A 615 -20.03 24.12 15.30
N LYS A 616 -18.78 24.45 14.93
CA LYS A 616 -18.38 25.79 14.47
C LYS A 616 -18.06 25.78 12.97
N LYS A 617 -18.17 26.96 12.33
CA LYS A 617 -17.80 27.13 10.92
C LYS A 617 -16.29 26.94 10.70
N CYS A 618 -15.92 26.12 9.74
CA CYS A 618 -14.54 25.72 9.47
C CYS A 618 -13.64 26.92 9.13
N TYR A 619 -14.15 27.90 8.37
CA TYR A 619 -13.41 29.12 8.03
C TYR A 619 -13.18 30.06 9.24
N LYS A 620 -14.06 30.00 10.24
CA LYS A 620 -13.90 30.75 11.49
C LYS A 620 -12.86 30.10 12.40
N VAL A 621 -12.86 28.77 12.52
CA VAL A 621 -11.92 28.06 13.41
C VAL A 621 -10.53 27.89 12.80
N TYR A 622 -10.43 27.44 11.55
CA TYR A 622 -9.13 27.16 10.90
C TYR A 622 -8.47 28.42 10.34
N HIS A 623 -9.25 29.40 9.85
CA HIS A 623 -8.71 30.55 9.12
C HIS A 623 -9.01 31.91 9.77
N ASN A 624 -9.66 31.93 10.93
CA ASN A 624 -10.07 33.15 11.66
C ASN A 624 -10.84 34.18 10.79
N ARG A 625 -11.64 33.71 9.81
CA ARG A 625 -12.46 34.54 8.93
C ARG A 625 -13.92 34.64 9.42
N SER A 626 -14.57 35.75 9.09
CA SER A 626 -16.03 35.90 9.17
C SER A 626 -16.78 35.13 8.07
N GLU A 627 -16.12 34.90 6.94
CA GLU A 627 -16.70 34.37 5.69
C GLU A 627 -15.84 33.25 5.09
N VAL A 628 -16.45 32.50 4.16
CA VAL A 628 -15.80 31.41 3.39
C VAL A 628 -14.51 31.91 2.73
N CYS A 629 -13.51 31.03 2.63
CA CYS A 629 -12.18 31.36 2.11
C CYS A 629 -12.20 31.65 0.60
N GLU A 630 -11.46 32.67 0.14
CA GLU A 630 -11.19 32.83 -1.30
C GLU A 630 -10.48 31.58 -1.85
N ASN A 631 -10.99 31.06 -2.97
CA ASN A 631 -10.59 29.76 -3.51
C ASN A 631 -10.64 28.66 -2.41
N CYS A 632 -11.79 28.51 -1.75
CA CYS A 632 -12.03 27.43 -0.80
C CYS A 632 -12.03 26.08 -1.51
N ILE A 633 -11.32 25.09 -0.95
CA ILE A 633 -11.33 23.72 -1.49
C ILE A 633 -12.65 22.99 -1.20
N LEU A 634 -13.34 23.33 -0.11
CA LEU A 634 -14.64 22.74 0.25
C LEU A 634 -15.74 23.16 -0.73
N SER A 635 -15.80 24.46 -1.09
CA SER A 635 -16.76 24.96 -2.08
C SER A 635 -16.61 24.23 -3.42
N LYS A 636 -15.37 24.07 -3.91
CA LYS A 636 -15.12 23.34 -5.16
C LYS A 636 -15.52 21.86 -5.07
N THR A 637 -15.18 21.17 -3.97
CA THR A 637 -15.64 19.78 -3.72
C THR A 637 -17.17 19.67 -3.62
N LEU A 638 -17.87 20.70 -3.16
CA LEU A 638 -19.33 20.76 -3.14
C LEU A 638 -19.92 21.01 -4.54
N GLU A 639 -19.27 21.86 -5.34
CA GLU A 639 -19.67 22.23 -6.70
C GLU A 639 -19.50 21.08 -7.71
N ASP A 640 -18.40 20.31 -7.62
CA ASP A 640 -18.05 19.29 -8.64
C ASP A 640 -17.90 17.85 -8.11
N GLY A 641 -18.01 17.63 -6.80
CA GLY A 641 -17.85 16.33 -6.15
C GLY A 641 -16.43 15.75 -6.14
N ASN A 642 -15.44 16.44 -6.73
CA ASN A 642 -14.08 15.94 -6.91
C ASN A 642 -13.17 16.27 -5.71
N SER A 643 -11.97 15.69 -5.70
CA SER A 643 -10.96 16.02 -4.69
C SER A 643 -10.17 17.26 -5.08
N HIS A 644 -10.28 18.31 -4.26
CA HIS A 644 -9.48 19.53 -4.39
C HIS A 644 -8.39 19.61 -3.32
N GLN A 645 -7.25 20.22 -3.66
CA GLN A 645 -6.11 20.38 -2.75
C GLN A 645 -5.51 21.79 -2.85
N LYS A 646 -4.99 22.32 -1.73
CA LYS A 646 -4.41 23.66 -1.63
C LYS A 646 -3.35 23.70 -0.55
N GLU A 647 -2.20 24.30 -0.85
CA GLU A 647 -1.19 24.61 0.17
C GLU A 647 -1.62 25.87 0.94
N ILE A 648 -1.53 25.82 2.28
CA ILE A 648 -1.90 26.90 3.18
C ILE A 648 -0.82 27.02 4.27
N SER A 649 -0.30 28.23 4.47
CA SER A 649 0.63 28.50 5.56
C SER A 649 -0.13 28.88 6.83
N TYR A 650 0.21 28.26 7.96
CA TYR A 650 -0.38 28.50 9.26
C TYR A 650 0.70 28.90 10.27
N PRO A 651 0.51 29.97 11.08
CA PRO A 651 1.39 30.25 12.20
C PRO A 651 1.12 29.26 13.34
N VAL A 652 2.13 28.48 13.72
CA VAL A 652 2.06 27.48 14.80
C VAL A 652 3.21 27.76 15.77
N GLU A 653 2.87 28.19 16.99
CA GLU A 653 3.81 28.44 18.10
C GLU A 653 4.95 29.41 17.73
N GLY A 654 4.65 30.41 16.90
CA GLY A 654 5.62 31.40 16.41
C GLY A 654 6.40 30.98 15.16
N THR A 655 6.30 29.72 14.74
CA THR A 655 6.87 29.22 13.47
C THR A 655 5.84 29.27 12.35
N GLN A 656 6.28 29.54 11.12
CA GLN A 656 5.40 29.53 9.94
C GLN A 656 5.44 28.15 9.28
N LYS A 657 4.44 27.31 9.55
CA LYS A 657 4.31 25.99 8.94
C LYS A 657 3.53 26.04 7.64
N ILE A 658 3.85 25.14 6.71
CA ILE A 658 3.15 24.98 5.42
C ILE A 658 2.44 23.63 5.43
N PHE A 659 1.12 23.65 5.24
CA PHE A 659 0.29 22.44 5.17
C PHE A 659 -0.28 22.27 3.77
N LEU A 660 -0.37 21.02 3.31
CA LEU A 660 -1.17 20.64 2.15
C LEU A 660 -2.54 20.18 2.63
N ASN A 661 -3.57 20.99 2.41
CA ASN A 661 -4.95 20.66 2.74
C ASN A 661 -5.63 20.01 1.54
N THR A 662 -6.33 18.89 1.76
CA THR A 662 -7.14 18.18 0.76
C THR A 662 -8.59 18.10 1.23
N SER A 663 -9.54 18.25 0.30
CA SER A 663 -10.97 18.05 0.52
C SER A 663 -11.50 16.95 -0.40
N ARG A 664 -12.47 16.16 0.09
CA ARG A 664 -13.21 15.11 -0.63
C ARG A 664 -14.62 14.98 -0.10
N VAL A 665 -15.55 14.49 -0.93
CA VAL A 665 -16.83 13.95 -0.46
C VAL A 665 -16.57 12.66 0.34
N LEU A 666 -17.13 12.56 1.54
CA LEU A 666 -17.05 11.41 2.45
C LEU A 666 -18.24 10.47 2.24
N SER A 667 -19.44 11.04 2.20
CA SER A 667 -20.72 10.38 1.98
C SER A 667 -21.63 11.27 1.12
N LYS A 668 -22.69 10.68 0.57
CA LYS A 668 -23.64 11.32 -0.33
C LYS A 668 -25.07 11.00 0.08
N ASN A 669 -25.94 11.97 -0.15
CA ASN A 669 -27.39 11.82 -0.03
C ASN A 669 -27.94 10.87 -1.11
N SER A 670 -29.21 10.49 -0.99
CA SER A 670 -29.91 9.63 -1.94
C SER A 670 -30.12 10.24 -3.34
N ASP A 671 -29.91 11.56 -3.49
CA ASP A 671 -29.93 12.30 -4.76
C ASP A 671 -28.53 12.49 -5.38
N ASP A 672 -27.51 11.78 -4.87
CA ASP A 672 -26.10 11.86 -5.26
C ASP A 672 -25.41 13.22 -4.91
N SER A 673 -26.08 14.11 -4.17
CA SER A 673 -25.45 15.33 -3.63
C SER A 673 -24.50 15.02 -2.45
N PRO A 674 -23.44 15.82 -2.20
CA PRO A 674 -22.55 15.62 -1.05
C PRO A 674 -23.28 15.80 0.28
N GLU A 675 -23.20 14.79 1.15
CA GLU A 675 -23.78 14.82 2.50
C GLU A 675 -22.75 15.27 3.54
N LEU A 676 -21.53 14.74 3.46
CA LEU A 676 -20.40 15.11 4.31
C LEU A 676 -19.10 15.24 3.50
N LEU A 677 -18.21 16.10 3.97
CA LEU A 677 -16.89 16.38 3.39
C LEU A 677 -15.79 15.95 4.37
N LEU A 678 -14.80 15.20 3.89
CA LEU A 678 -13.56 14.94 4.62
C LEU A 678 -12.51 15.98 4.22
N ILE A 679 -11.96 16.68 5.21
CA ILE A 679 -10.74 17.47 5.10
C ILE A 679 -9.60 16.65 5.70
N THR A 680 -8.46 16.59 4.99
CA THR A 680 -7.18 16.22 5.58
C THR A 680 -6.17 17.34 5.42
N ALA A 681 -5.23 17.47 6.35
CA ALA A 681 -4.08 18.34 6.21
C ALA A 681 -2.79 17.60 6.58
N GLN A 682 -1.74 17.81 5.80
CA GLN A 682 -0.41 17.23 5.97
C GLN A 682 0.63 18.35 6.13
N ASP A 683 1.46 18.33 7.17
CA ASP A 683 2.59 19.26 7.32
C ASP A 683 3.67 18.92 6.27
N ILE A 684 3.97 19.88 5.40
CA ILE A 684 4.96 19.76 4.31
C ILE A 684 6.12 20.77 4.47
N THR A 685 6.26 21.40 5.64
CA THR A 685 7.23 22.49 5.89
C THR A 685 8.67 22.06 5.55
N SER A 686 9.15 20.96 6.16
CA SER A 686 10.49 20.40 5.91
C SER A 686 10.71 19.95 4.44
N LEU A 687 9.66 19.53 3.74
CA LEU A 687 9.73 19.21 2.31
C LEU A 687 9.95 20.48 1.47
N ARG A 688 9.25 21.57 1.79
CA ARG A 688 9.37 22.87 1.11
C ARG A 688 10.77 23.45 1.29
N GLU A 689 11.29 23.48 2.51
CA GLU A 689 12.65 23.92 2.84
C GLU A 689 13.71 23.08 2.10
N SER A 690 13.62 21.75 2.22
CA SER A 690 14.55 20.80 1.56
C SER A 690 14.55 20.93 0.04
N LYS A 691 13.41 21.30 -0.56
CA LYS A 691 13.31 21.56 -2.00
C LYS A 691 14.00 22.88 -2.35
N GLN A 692 13.70 23.96 -1.63
CA GLN A 692 14.25 25.29 -1.88
C GLN A 692 15.79 25.32 -1.78
N GLN A 693 16.36 24.66 -0.76
CA GLN A 693 17.83 24.55 -0.62
C GLN A 693 18.48 23.82 -1.81
N LEU A 694 17.84 22.77 -2.34
CA LEU A 694 18.31 22.07 -3.53
C LEU A 694 18.20 22.92 -4.81
N GLU A 695 17.21 23.81 -4.92
CA GLU A 695 17.07 24.75 -6.05
C GLU A 695 18.14 25.86 -6.02
N ILE A 696 18.57 26.30 -4.83
CA ILE A 696 19.69 27.24 -4.66
C ILE A 696 21.03 26.59 -5.06
N ASN A 697 21.31 25.38 -4.57
CA ASN A 697 22.53 24.65 -4.92
C ASN A 697 22.63 24.34 -6.43
N GLU A 698 21.51 24.01 -7.08
CA GLU A 698 21.47 23.72 -8.52
C GLU A 698 21.91 24.92 -9.34
N LYS A 699 21.36 26.11 -9.04
CA LYS A 699 21.76 27.38 -9.66
C LYS A 699 23.25 27.71 -9.47
N LYS A 700 23.80 27.52 -8.26
CA LYS A 700 25.24 27.73 -7.98
C LYS A 700 26.09 26.93 -8.96
N TYR A 701 25.83 25.62 -9.09
CA TYR A 701 26.62 24.75 -9.97
C TYR A 701 26.31 24.94 -11.47
N ARG A 702 25.09 25.36 -11.84
CA ARG A 702 24.75 25.72 -13.23
C ARG A 702 25.56 26.94 -13.69
N ASN A 703 25.62 27.99 -12.87
CA ASN A 703 26.40 29.20 -13.17
C ASN A 703 27.90 28.90 -13.32
N LEU A 704 28.47 28.05 -12.45
CA LEU A 704 29.87 27.61 -12.52
C LEU A 704 30.20 26.80 -13.79
N PHE A 705 29.24 26.02 -14.29
CA PHE A 705 29.38 25.26 -15.52
C PHE A 705 29.26 26.16 -16.76
N ASN A 706 28.27 27.05 -16.81
CA ASN A 706 28.03 27.94 -17.95
C ASN A 706 29.17 28.93 -18.20
N ASN A 707 29.77 29.49 -17.13
CA ASN A 707 30.84 30.48 -17.22
C ASN A 707 32.25 29.89 -17.49
N ALA A 708 32.40 28.57 -17.55
CA ALA A 708 33.70 27.95 -17.79
C ALA A 708 34.26 28.32 -19.20
N ARG A 709 35.53 28.73 -19.25
CA ARG A 709 36.18 29.31 -20.45
C ARG A 709 36.50 28.33 -21.59
N HIS A 710 36.39 27.04 -21.34
CA HIS A 710 36.55 25.98 -22.33
C HIS A 710 35.17 25.42 -22.69
N PRO A 711 34.91 24.97 -23.93
CA PRO A 711 33.76 24.13 -24.22
C PRO A 711 33.78 22.90 -23.33
N VAL A 712 32.76 22.76 -22.48
CA VAL A 712 32.52 21.58 -21.66
C VAL A 712 31.25 20.92 -22.15
N LEU A 713 31.41 19.79 -22.83
CA LEU A 713 30.30 18.90 -23.15
C LEU A 713 30.15 17.89 -22.01
N LEU A 714 28.90 17.61 -21.63
CA LEU A 714 28.57 16.36 -20.98
C LEU A 714 27.95 15.43 -22.01
N VAL A 715 28.72 14.43 -22.41
CA VAL A 715 28.31 13.41 -23.37
C VAL A 715 27.73 12.22 -22.60
N ASN A 716 26.56 11.74 -23.00
CA ASN A 716 26.05 10.45 -22.58
C ASN A 716 27.01 9.36 -23.12
N ALA A 717 27.71 8.68 -22.22
CA ALA A 717 28.75 7.72 -22.55
C ALA A 717 28.24 6.53 -23.41
N LYS A 718 26.92 6.30 -23.43
CA LYS A 718 26.27 5.21 -24.17
C LYS A 718 25.91 5.60 -25.61
N GLU A 719 25.31 6.78 -25.76
CA GLU A 719 24.76 7.25 -27.04
C GLU A 719 25.81 8.01 -27.86
N GLY A 720 26.89 8.48 -27.23
CA GLY A 720 27.79 9.47 -27.81
C GLY A 720 27.07 10.81 -28.07
N ILE A 721 25.91 11.02 -27.45
CA ILE A 721 25.07 12.21 -27.61
C ILE A 721 25.38 13.22 -26.51
N ILE A 722 25.36 14.50 -26.86
CA ILE A 722 25.53 15.60 -25.91
C ILE A 722 24.21 15.84 -25.16
N VAL A 723 24.27 15.75 -23.83
CA VAL A 723 23.11 15.84 -22.88
C VAL A 723 23.26 16.96 -21.84
N ASP A 724 24.31 17.75 -21.98
CA ASP A 724 24.50 19.09 -21.41
C ASP A 724 25.72 19.69 -22.11
N HIS A 725 25.77 21.00 -22.26
CA HIS A 725 26.96 21.71 -22.73
C HIS A 725 26.94 23.14 -22.19
N ASN A 726 28.10 23.74 -21.96
CA ASN A 726 28.17 25.12 -21.51
C ASN A 726 28.05 26.11 -22.67
N GLU A 727 27.71 27.37 -22.36
CA GLU A 727 27.56 28.43 -23.37
C GLU A 727 28.83 28.65 -24.21
N MET A 728 30.01 28.35 -23.67
CA MET A 728 31.26 28.45 -24.43
C MET A 728 31.31 27.47 -25.61
N THR A 729 30.64 26.32 -25.49
CA THR A 729 30.48 25.37 -26.59
C THR A 729 29.69 25.98 -27.75
N GLU A 730 28.56 26.64 -27.46
CA GLU A 730 27.76 27.36 -28.46
C GLU A 730 28.60 28.48 -29.11
N LYS A 731 29.24 29.32 -28.29
CA LYS A 731 30.06 30.46 -28.72
C LYS A 731 31.24 30.09 -29.62
N ILE A 732 31.90 28.94 -29.40
CA ILE A 732 33.10 28.54 -30.18
C ILE A 732 32.78 27.63 -31.38
N SER A 733 31.74 26.79 -31.27
CA SER A 733 31.32 25.88 -32.36
C SER A 733 30.38 26.55 -33.37
N GLY A 734 29.60 27.54 -32.95
CA GLY A 734 28.61 28.22 -33.79
C GLY A 734 27.27 27.48 -33.93
N TYR A 735 27.11 26.31 -33.29
CA TYR A 735 25.81 25.63 -33.15
C TYR A 735 25.02 26.21 -31.98
N SER A 736 23.68 26.25 -32.09
CA SER A 736 22.81 26.67 -31.00
C SER A 736 22.62 25.58 -29.93
N SER A 737 22.13 25.95 -28.75
CA SER A 737 21.80 25.01 -27.67
C SER A 737 20.93 23.83 -28.12
N GLU A 738 19.95 24.06 -29.00
CA GLU A 738 19.06 23.04 -29.55
C GLU A 738 19.72 22.18 -30.64
N GLU A 739 20.71 22.73 -31.36
CA GLU A 739 21.49 21.98 -32.35
C GLU A 739 22.59 21.12 -31.71
N ILE A 740 23.15 21.55 -30.56
CA ILE A 740 24.15 20.78 -29.80
C ILE A 740 23.46 19.71 -28.94
N SER A 741 22.33 20.04 -28.32
CA SER A 741 21.53 19.06 -27.58
C SER A 741 21.04 17.96 -28.51
N ASN A 742 21.24 16.70 -28.13
CA ASN A 742 20.92 15.51 -28.94
C ASN A 742 21.82 15.27 -30.16
N LYS A 743 22.79 16.15 -30.48
CA LYS A 743 23.81 15.85 -31.50
C LYS A 743 24.80 14.79 -31.04
N SER A 744 25.37 14.06 -31.99
CA SER A 744 26.51 13.20 -31.68
C SER A 744 27.76 14.04 -31.45
N VAL A 745 28.53 13.73 -30.40
CA VAL A 745 29.88 14.27 -30.17
C VAL A 745 30.79 14.07 -31.38
N ASN A 746 30.51 13.06 -32.21
CA ASN A 746 31.25 12.76 -33.44
C ASN A 746 31.04 13.77 -34.57
N GLU A 747 29.96 14.55 -34.53
CA GLU A 747 29.68 15.64 -35.49
C GLU A 747 30.39 16.94 -35.10
N ILE A 748 30.74 17.08 -33.82
CA ILE A 748 31.38 18.28 -33.26
C ILE A 748 32.89 18.05 -33.01
N ILE A 749 33.31 16.79 -32.78
CA ILE A 749 34.70 16.39 -32.53
C ILE A 749 35.12 15.31 -33.54
N LYS A 750 35.93 15.70 -34.51
CA LYS A 750 36.59 14.84 -35.49
C LYS A 750 37.91 14.30 -34.91
N ILE A 751 38.14 13.00 -35.04
CA ILE A 751 39.32 12.30 -34.54
C ILE A 751 39.80 11.38 -35.65
N GLU A 752 41.12 11.30 -35.86
CA GLU A 752 41.69 10.50 -36.96
C GLU A 752 41.44 8.99 -36.80
N GLY A 753 41.29 8.32 -37.94
CA GLY A 753 40.52 7.07 -38.04
C GLY A 753 41.08 5.87 -37.27
N SER A 754 42.39 5.80 -37.07
CA SER A 754 43.07 4.73 -36.32
C SER A 754 43.01 4.92 -34.80
N GLU A 755 43.04 6.18 -34.32
CA GLU A 755 43.17 6.46 -32.89
C GLU A 755 41.83 6.65 -32.16
N LYS A 756 40.77 7.04 -32.87
CA LYS A 756 39.43 7.30 -32.31
C LYS A 756 38.91 6.20 -31.36
N LYS A 757 39.13 4.92 -31.72
CA LYS A 757 38.73 3.78 -30.89
C LYS A 757 39.61 3.59 -29.65
N ARG A 758 40.90 3.96 -29.71
CA ARG A 758 41.81 3.97 -28.55
C ARG A 758 41.25 4.92 -27.49
N TYR A 759 41.02 6.17 -27.85
CA TYR A 759 40.62 7.21 -26.92
C TYR A 759 39.25 6.95 -26.27
N ILE A 760 38.20 6.68 -27.07
CA ILE A 760 36.85 6.43 -26.53
C ILE A 760 36.81 5.22 -25.61
N ASN A 761 37.47 4.10 -25.98
CA ASN A 761 37.60 2.97 -25.08
C ASN A 761 38.28 3.44 -23.78
N ASN A 762 39.50 3.94 -23.89
CA ASN A 762 40.42 4.04 -22.77
C ASN A 762 39.91 4.98 -21.65
N ILE A 763 39.17 6.06 -21.99
CA ILE A 763 38.45 6.94 -21.06
C ILE A 763 37.47 6.17 -20.16
N LEU A 764 36.66 5.29 -20.75
CA LEU A 764 35.64 4.51 -20.03
C LEU A 764 36.25 3.57 -18.97
N ASN A 765 37.58 3.37 -18.98
CA ASN A 765 38.16 2.13 -18.54
C ASN A 765 39.31 2.20 -17.53
N LYS A 766 40.04 3.32 -17.38
CA LYS A 766 40.65 3.66 -16.07
C LYS A 766 40.26 5.07 -15.57
N GLY A 767 39.39 5.79 -16.30
CA GLY A 767 38.75 7.00 -15.80
C GLY A 767 38.85 8.21 -16.73
N SER A 768 39.99 8.42 -17.41
CA SER A 768 40.18 9.59 -18.28
C SER A 768 41.08 9.31 -19.48
N ASP A 769 41.18 10.28 -20.40
CA ASP A 769 42.23 10.34 -21.42
C ASP A 769 42.35 11.75 -22.02
N THR A 770 43.51 12.08 -22.58
CA THR A 770 43.81 13.35 -23.27
C THR A 770 44.30 13.06 -24.68
N PHE A 771 43.61 13.61 -25.68
CA PHE A 771 43.89 13.32 -27.09
C PHE A 771 43.78 14.55 -27.98
N LYS A 772 44.50 14.55 -29.11
CA LYS A 772 44.32 15.55 -30.16
C LYS A 772 43.10 15.24 -31.02
N ALA A 773 42.35 16.28 -31.37
CA ALA A 773 41.18 16.20 -32.23
C ALA A 773 40.96 17.54 -32.95
N PHE A 774 39.99 17.57 -33.87
CA PHE A 774 39.51 18.81 -34.48
C PHE A 774 38.07 19.08 -34.03
N LEU A 775 37.80 20.27 -33.51
CA LEU A 775 36.43 20.77 -33.38
C LEU A 775 35.92 21.14 -34.78
N ILE A 776 34.80 20.57 -35.20
CA ILE A 776 34.05 21.02 -36.39
C ILE A 776 33.16 22.18 -35.96
N THR A 777 33.30 23.34 -36.61
CA THR A 777 32.36 24.46 -36.47
C THR A 777 31.18 24.32 -37.44
N LYS A 778 30.09 25.02 -37.16
CA LYS A 778 28.87 25.02 -37.99
C LYS A 778 29.09 25.45 -39.45
N ASP A 779 30.08 26.30 -39.70
CA ASP A 779 30.55 26.69 -41.05
C ASP A 779 31.66 25.77 -41.60
N ASN A 780 31.74 24.54 -41.07
CA ASN A 780 32.55 23.43 -41.53
C ASN A 780 34.08 23.67 -41.51
N ARG A 781 34.56 24.57 -40.63
CA ARG A 781 36.00 24.73 -40.35
C ARG A 781 36.43 23.75 -39.27
N GLU A 782 37.64 23.23 -39.40
CA GLU A 782 38.26 22.36 -38.42
C GLU A 782 39.26 23.16 -37.57
N LYS A 783 39.06 23.21 -36.25
CA LYS A 783 39.97 23.84 -35.28
C LYS A 783 40.70 22.77 -34.50
N GLU A 784 42.03 22.70 -34.58
CA GLU A 784 42.82 21.77 -33.76
C GLU A 784 42.62 22.06 -32.26
N ALA A 785 42.39 21.01 -31.48
CA ALA A 785 42.17 21.08 -30.05
C ALA A 785 42.75 19.85 -29.33
N ILE A 786 43.21 20.08 -28.10
CA ILE A 786 43.43 19.03 -27.11
C ILE A 786 42.08 18.79 -26.41
N VAL A 787 41.60 17.56 -26.46
CA VAL A 787 40.33 17.13 -25.89
C VAL A 787 40.61 16.18 -24.74
N ILE A 788 40.03 16.47 -23.57
CA ILE A 788 40.18 15.64 -22.37
C ILE A 788 38.81 15.09 -21.97
N GLY A 789 38.70 13.77 -21.84
CA GLY A 789 37.52 13.10 -21.32
C GLY A 789 37.75 12.57 -19.90
N GLU A 790 36.81 12.77 -18.96
CA GLU A 790 36.72 11.97 -17.71
C GLU A 790 35.33 11.31 -17.58
N LEU A 791 35.32 10.09 -17.07
CA LEU A 791 34.14 9.28 -16.80
C LEU A 791 33.48 9.67 -15.46
N LEU A 792 32.43 10.47 -15.54
CA LEU A 792 31.59 10.85 -14.41
C LEU A 792 30.56 9.76 -14.09
N ASN A 793 30.51 9.33 -12.83
CA ASN A 793 29.54 8.33 -12.35
C ASN A 793 28.37 8.98 -11.57
N ILE A 794 27.51 9.71 -12.28
CA ILE A 794 26.39 10.45 -11.70
C ILE A 794 25.26 9.48 -11.34
N LYS A 795 25.16 9.11 -10.06
CA LYS A 795 24.16 8.15 -9.53
C LYS A 795 24.20 6.76 -10.21
N LYS A 796 25.39 6.29 -10.62
CA LYS A 796 25.63 5.07 -11.43
C LYS A 796 25.22 5.18 -12.91
N GLU A 797 24.90 6.36 -13.41
CA GLU A 797 24.85 6.61 -14.86
C GLU A 797 26.21 7.16 -15.31
N PRO A 798 26.89 6.51 -16.29
CA PRO A 798 28.16 6.99 -16.81
C PRO A 798 27.95 8.11 -17.84
N PHE A 799 28.66 9.21 -17.66
CA PHE A 799 28.77 10.30 -18.63
C PHE A 799 30.25 10.58 -18.88
N ILE A 800 30.61 10.98 -20.09
CA ILE A 800 31.94 11.52 -20.36
C ILE A 800 31.85 13.04 -20.33
N GLN A 801 32.50 13.67 -19.36
CA GLN A 801 32.77 15.10 -19.42
C GLN A 801 33.92 15.33 -20.38
N VAL A 802 33.64 16.01 -21.48
CA VAL A 802 34.63 16.35 -22.51
C VAL A 802 34.94 17.83 -22.39
N VAL A 803 36.17 18.15 -21.99
CA VAL A 803 36.71 19.52 -21.94
C VAL A 803 37.57 19.73 -23.19
N ILE A 804 37.30 20.79 -23.94
CA ILE A 804 38.00 21.11 -25.19
C ILE A 804 38.93 22.31 -24.96
N SER A 805 40.23 22.12 -25.15
CA SER A 805 41.25 23.16 -25.06
C SER A 805 41.85 23.44 -26.43
N PHE A 806 41.79 24.68 -26.88
CA PHE A 806 42.39 25.09 -28.15
C PHE A 806 43.84 25.49 -27.91
N THR A 807 44.77 24.84 -28.60
CA THR A 807 46.18 25.26 -28.65
C THR A 807 46.28 26.47 -29.58
N ASP A 808 46.07 27.65 -29.01
CA ASP A 808 46.00 28.90 -29.76
C ASP A 808 47.39 29.32 -30.27
N SER A 809 47.75 28.83 -31.46
CA SER A 809 49.05 29.02 -32.11
C SER A 809 49.40 30.49 -32.41
N ALA A 810 48.42 31.39 -32.29
CA ALA A 810 48.61 32.84 -32.38
C ALA A 810 49.12 33.49 -31.07
N SER A 811 48.99 32.80 -29.92
CA SER A 811 49.17 33.41 -28.60
C SER A 811 50.61 33.39 -28.05
N ASN A 812 51.49 32.53 -28.57
CA ASN A 812 52.87 32.36 -28.07
C ASN A 812 53.81 33.57 -28.31
N ASN A 813 53.50 34.46 -29.26
CA ASN A 813 54.44 35.47 -29.78
C ASN A 813 54.66 36.74 -28.90
N ASN A 814 54.32 36.71 -27.62
CA ASN A 814 54.53 37.86 -26.70
C ASN A 814 55.31 37.53 -25.42
N PHE A 815 55.78 36.30 -25.22
CA PHE A 815 56.44 35.92 -23.95
C PHE A 815 57.87 36.49 -23.80
N GLU A 816 58.59 36.71 -24.90
CA GLU A 816 59.96 37.24 -24.91
C GLU A 816 60.08 38.75 -24.64
N LYS A 817 58.97 39.47 -24.41
CA LYS A 817 58.94 40.94 -24.36
C LYS A 817 58.62 41.54 -22.98
N TYR A 818 58.66 40.73 -21.93
CA TYR A 818 58.40 41.12 -20.54
C TYR A 818 59.41 40.56 -19.51
N LEU A 819 60.56 40.06 -20.01
CA LEU A 819 61.82 39.92 -19.27
C LEU A 819 62.75 41.10 -19.64
#